data_AF-A0AAV5GWN8-F1
#
_entry.id   AF-A0AAV5GWN8-F1
#
_cell.length_a   1.000
_cell.length_b   1.000
_cell.length_c   1.000
_cell.angle_alpha   90.00
_cell.angle_beta   90.00
_cell.angle_gamma   90.00
#
_symmetry.space_group_name_H-M   'P 1'
#
loop_
_entity.id
_entity.type
_entity.pdbx_description
1 polymer ?
#
loop_
_entity_poly.entity_id
_entity_poly.type
_entity_poly.pdbx_seq_one_letter_code
_entity_poly.pdbx_strand_id
1 'polypeptide(L)'
;MKMTDFKVRFNRANILHLIDCYEDSPIYEEVLEEYENMEQEAYAKIHPAAALEFGRIPEEAAGSAAPAGTQALFLIVTIGKEISEWSTVLFGEGRYLEGMLADAFADDYLMQASESLQPLIRTICEEKKLGISKRLEAPTGIGMEAQKTAFDVTEAGRILDMDIKSSYMFDPVKSTCQIYLLDENSTQYHMDHNCRECPNKDCKMRHVAPVTLEVRRKGESQILVSREEKTVLEVLREQGIYVPAVCSGRGSCGKCRIRVVSGDAAVTPADERTFTPEQLVEGYRLACTCYPLGDMVLALGEETEEKMDIIGIPSERNAGGPEKEADGPVMVGIDIGTTTIAMELVTMNSGAGTDSYLCINRQRRYGADVISRIQASVDGKKEELQESIREDLLLGLEKLTGAGRQIPEQVVIAGNTTMIHLLMGYPCNTLGIYPFTPYHIQQVESTLGEVLGEKVTERLRQVAVKILPGISTFVGADIVADILSCGLAESEKVSMLIDLGTNGEMGIGNRERILVTSTAAGPAFEGGNIVHGSGSIPGAISHVEIEGDQVRVQTIRDEPPAGICGTGAIEALYELLQADLVDDTGLMEDEWQECGYELARNREGGPICFYQKDVRELQLAKSAVRAGLETLLLRYGIRPEEVDKVYLAGGFGYRMDVAKAVGIGLIPEAFADKIEVIGNGALDGAIRYGREEGAAERAGEIVKLSSEIGLSADKDFNELYMEHMYFERS
;
A
#
# COMPACT_ATOMS: atom_id res chain seq x y z
N MET A 1 -22.32 -47.28 6.60
CA MET A 1 -23.66 -46.99 7.21
C MET A 1 -24.60 -46.33 6.19
N LYS A 2 -25.88 -46.74 6.08
CA LYS A 2 -26.89 -46.10 5.19
C LYS A 2 -27.87 -45.25 6.00
N MET A 3 -28.24 -44.09 5.48
CA MET A 3 -29.26 -43.22 6.05
C MET A 3 -30.28 -42.82 4.98
N THR A 4 -31.56 -42.78 5.35
CA THR A 4 -32.66 -42.39 4.47
C THR A 4 -33.71 -41.53 5.18
N ASP A 5 -33.58 -41.31 6.49
CA ASP A 5 -34.51 -40.48 7.26
C ASP A 5 -33.92 -39.06 7.38
N PHE A 6 -34.43 -38.15 6.55
CA PHE A 6 -34.02 -36.75 6.51
C PHE A 6 -35.21 -35.86 6.86
N LYS A 7 -34.99 -34.92 7.78
CA LYS A 7 -35.97 -33.90 8.18
C LYS A 7 -35.48 -32.53 7.76
N VAL A 8 -35.43 -32.32 6.45
CA VAL A 8 -34.97 -31.09 5.81
C VAL A 8 -36.16 -30.27 5.35
N ARG A 9 -36.06 -28.94 5.42
CA ARG A 9 -37.06 -28.01 4.90
C ARG A 9 -36.38 -27.03 3.96
N PHE A 10 -36.96 -26.81 2.79
CA PHE A 10 -36.47 -25.78 1.87
C PHE A 10 -36.32 -24.42 2.55
N ASN A 11 -35.20 -23.75 2.26
CA ASN A 11 -35.00 -22.37 2.62
C ASN A 11 -35.35 -21.50 1.41
N ARG A 12 -36.53 -20.89 1.48
CA ARG A 12 -37.04 -20.01 0.42
C ARG A 12 -36.04 -18.93 0.00
N ALA A 13 -35.38 -18.27 0.95
CA ALA A 13 -34.42 -17.21 0.62
C ALA A 13 -33.23 -17.74 -0.17
N ASN A 14 -32.70 -18.91 0.21
CA ASN A 14 -31.61 -19.56 -0.52
C ASN A 14 -32.02 -19.90 -1.95
N ILE A 15 -33.20 -20.50 -2.14
CA ILE A 15 -33.70 -20.94 -3.44
C ILE A 15 -33.90 -19.76 -4.39
N LEU A 16 -34.48 -18.65 -3.90
CA LEU A 16 -34.63 -17.44 -4.70
C LEU A 16 -33.28 -16.80 -5.05
N HIS A 17 -32.33 -16.77 -4.13
CA HIS A 17 -30.98 -16.27 -4.40
C HIS A 17 -30.20 -17.14 -5.40
N LEU A 18 -30.40 -18.47 -5.41
CA LEU A 18 -29.76 -19.38 -6.38
C LEU A 18 -30.15 -19.08 -7.83
N ILE A 19 -31.31 -18.44 -8.04
CA ILE A 19 -31.79 -18.00 -9.36
C ILE A 19 -31.70 -16.47 -9.57
N ASP A 20 -30.90 -15.78 -8.75
CA ASP A 20 -30.69 -14.33 -8.80
C ASP A 20 -31.98 -13.49 -8.67
N CYS A 21 -32.95 -13.99 -7.89
CA CYS A 21 -34.19 -13.30 -7.58
C CYS A 21 -34.14 -12.74 -6.15
N TYR A 22 -34.06 -11.41 -6.03
CA TYR A 22 -34.02 -10.66 -4.77
C TYR A 22 -35.32 -9.86 -4.58
N GLU A 23 -35.62 -9.40 -3.36
CA GLU A 23 -36.89 -8.71 -3.05
C GLU A 23 -37.17 -7.46 -3.91
N ASP A 24 -36.13 -6.81 -4.44
CA ASP A 24 -36.21 -5.64 -5.33
C ASP A 24 -36.32 -6.01 -6.82
N SER A 25 -36.34 -7.31 -7.15
CA SER A 25 -36.42 -7.78 -8.53
C SER A 25 -37.82 -7.51 -9.11
N PRO A 26 -37.92 -7.05 -10.37
CA PRO A 26 -39.20 -6.69 -10.98
C PRO A 26 -40.15 -7.88 -11.18
N ILE A 27 -39.63 -9.11 -11.10
CA ILE A 27 -40.36 -10.38 -11.27
C ILE A 27 -40.52 -11.14 -9.94
N TYR A 28 -40.14 -10.55 -8.80
CA TYR A 28 -40.06 -11.25 -7.52
C TYR A 28 -41.37 -11.95 -7.12
N GLU A 29 -42.50 -11.26 -7.25
CA GLU A 29 -43.82 -11.81 -6.91
C GLU A 29 -44.24 -12.97 -7.83
N GLU A 30 -43.91 -12.89 -9.13
CA GLU A 30 -44.20 -13.96 -10.11
C GLU A 30 -43.37 -15.22 -9.81
N VAL A 31 -42.10 -15.04 -9.48
CA VAL A 31 -41.21 -16.14 -9.10
C VAL A 31 -41.65 -16.76 -7.76
N LEU A 32 -42.11 -15.94 -6.82
CA LEU A 32 -42.59 -16.40 -5.52
C LEU A 32 -43.87 -17.24 -5.66
N GLU A 33 -44.82 -16.82 -6.50
CA GLU A 33 -46.03 -17.59 -6.80
C GLU A 33 -45.66 -18.96 -7.39
N GLU A 34 -44.71 -19.01 -8.33
CA GLU A 34 -44.29 -20.27 -8.94
C GLU A 34 -43.54 -21.17 -7.96
N TYR A 35 -42.69 -20.60 -7.10
CA TYR A 35 -42.06 -21.33 -5.98
C TYR A 35 -43.10 -22.04 -5.12
N GLU A 36 -44.17 -21.33 -4.71
CA GLU A 36 -45.21 -21.87 -3.84
C GLU A 36 -46.01 -22.99 -4.53
N ASN A 37 -46.24 -22.86 -5.83
CA ASN A 37 -46.91 -23.89 -6.65
C ASN A 37 -46.07 -25.16 -6.78
N MET A 38 -44.75 -25.02 -6.90
CA MET A 38 -43.83 -26.13 -7.15
C MET A 38 -43.35 -26.85 -5.89
N GLU A 39 -43.35 -26.19 -4.72
CA GLU A 39 -42.69 -26.70 -3.50
C GLU A 39 -43.10 -28.13 -3.13
N GLN A 40 -44.41 -28.43 -3.13
CA GLN A 40 -44.92 -29.76 -2.77
C GLN A 40 -44.49 -30.83 -3.77
N GLU A 41 -44.49 -30.49 -5.06
CA GLU A 41 -44.07 -31.41 -6.12
C GLU A 41 -42.56 -31.65 -6.07
N ALA A 42 -41.76 -30.63 -5.75
CA ALA A 42 -40.32 -30.76 -5.55
C ALA A 42 -39.99 -31.74 -4.41
N TYR A 43 -40.66 -31.65 -3.26
CA TYR A 43 -40.48 -32.63 -2.17
C TYR A 43 -40.82 -34.06 -2.60
N ALA A 44 -41.87 -34.26 -3.40
CA ALA A 44 -42.29 -35.58 -3.83
C ALA A 44 -41.26 -36.28 -4.75
N LYS A 45 -40.39 -35.49 -5.41
CA LYS A 45 -39.36 -35.96 -6.34
C LYS A 45 -37.96 -36.05 -5.72
N ILE A 46 -37.83 -35.73 -4.43
CA ILE A 46 -36.58 -35.82 -3.67
C ILE A 46 -36.56 -37.11 -2.85
N HIS A 47 -35.54 -37.93 -3.09
CA HIS A 47 -35.34 -39.23 -2.44
C HIS A 47 -33.97 -39.24 -1.75
N PRO A 48 -33.84 -38.60 -0.58
CA PRO A 48 -32.55 -38.38 0.05
C PRO A 48 -32.00 -39.66 0.68
N ALA A 49 -30.73 -39.92 0.39
CA ALA A 49 -30.00 -41.02 0.97
C ALA A 49 -28.54 -40.63 1.20
N ALA A 50 -27.93 -41.16 2.26
CA ALA A 50 -26.52 -40.98 2.51
C ALA A 50 -25.83 -42.30 2.88
N ALA A 51 -24.56 -42.41 2.49
CA ALA A 51 -23.68 -43.49 2.88
C ALA A 51 -22.43 -42.90 3.55
N LEU A 52 -22.07 -43.47 4.69
CA LEU A 52 -20.96 -43.00 5.51
C LEU A 52 -20.10 -44.17 5.99
N GLU A 53 -18.79 -44.08 5.84
CA GLU A 53 -17.86 -45.14 6.25
C GLU A 53 -16.44 -44.62 6.54
N PHE A 54 -15.74 -45.26 7.47
CA PHE A 54 -14.36 -44.93 7.83
C PHE A 54 -13.37 -45.57 6.86
N GLY A 55 -12.31 -44.86 6.51
CA GLY A 55 -11.25 -45.39 5.66
C GLY A 55 -9.93 -44.62 5.79
N ARG A 56 -9.10 -44.73 4.75
CA ARG A 56 -7.85 -43.99 4.61
C ARG A 56 -7.73 -43.41 3.22
N ILE A 57 -7.03 -42.28 3.11
CA ILE A 57 -6.73 -41.65 1.83
C ILE A 57 -5.71 -42.52 1.06
N PRO A 58 -6.02 -43.01 -0.16
CA PRO A 58 -5.06 -43.76 -0.99
C PRO A 58 -4.03 -42.83 -1.64
N GLU A 59 -2.93 -43.39 -2.14
CA GLU A 59 -1.85 -42.62 -2.79
C GLU A 59 -2.36 -41.78 -3.98
N GLU A 60 -3.22 -42.37 -4.80
CA GLU A 60 -3.82 -41.74 -5.98
C GLU A 60 -4.76 -40.58 -5.67
N ALA A 61 -5.27 -40.48 -4.44
CA ALA A 61 -6.13 -39.39 -3.99
C ALA A 61 -5.41 -38.41 -3.04
N ALA A 62 -4.12 -38.63 -2.75
CA ALA A 62 -3.38 -37.83 -1.79
C ALA A 62 -3.13 -36.41 -2.31
N GLY A 63 -3.23 -35.43 -1.41
CA GLY A 63 -2.96 -34.02 -1.68
C GLY A 63 -2.15 -33.38 -0.56
N SER A 64 -1.73 -32.13 -0.74
CA SER A 64 -0.99 -31.38 0.29
C SER A 64 -1.73 -31.27 1.62
N ALA A 65 -3.07 -31.19 1.58
CA ALA A 65 -3.92 -31.14 2.76
C ALA A 65 -4.28 -32.53 3.34
N ALA A 66 -4.08 -33.61 2.57
CA ALA A 66 -4.48 -34.97 2.94
C ALA A 66 -3.44 -35.99 2.40
N PRO A 67 -2.34 -36.22 3.13
CA PRO A 67 -1.33 -37.20 2.72
C PRO A 67 -1.88 -38.62 2.64
N ALA A 68 -1.23 -39.47 1.83
CA ALA A 68 -1.59 -40.88 1.73
C ALA A 68 -1.54 -41.58 3.10
N GLY A 69 -2.53 -42.44 3.36
CA GLY A 69 -2.66 -43.17 4.62
C GLY A 69 -3.37 -42.39 5.74
N THR A 70 -3.65 -41.09 5.57
CA THR A 70 -4.42 -40.29 6.54
C THR A 70 -5.77 -40.92 6.82
N GLN A 71 -6.17 -41.00 8.10
CA GLN A 71 -7.49 -41.52 8.47
C GLN A 71 -8.58 -40.53 8.08
N ALA A 72 -9.64 -41.03 7.47
CA ALA A 72 -10.74 -40.21 7.01
C ALA A 72 -12.10 -40.88 7.23
N LEU A 73 -13.13 -40.05 7.33
CA LEU A 73 -14.53 -40.44 7.26
C LEU A 73 -15.09 -39.95 5.92
N PHE A 74 -15.58 -40.88 5.11
CA PHE A 74 -16.17 -40.59 3.81
C PHE A 74 -17.69 -40.53 3.95
N LEU A 75 -18.28 -39.45 3.43
CA LEU A 75 -19.72 -39.25 3.38
C LEU A 75 -20.14 -38.94 1.95
N ILE A 76 -21.09 -39.72 1.43
CA ILE A 76 -21.79 -39.42 0.17
C ILE A 76 -23.25 -39.15 0.52
N VAL A 77 -23.79 -38.05 0.00
CA VAL A 77 -25.20 -37.68 0.10
C VAL A 77 -25.77 -37.53 -1.30
N THR A 78 -26.95 -38.06 -1.54
CA THR A 78 -27.70 -37.89 -2.79
C THR A 78 -29.16 -37.60 -2.50
N ILE A 79 -29.83 -36.91 -3.40
CA ILE A 79 -31.28 -36.67 -3.35
C ILE A 79 -32.06 -37.45 -4.42
N GLY A 80 -31.40 -38.38 -5.11
CA GLY A 80 -31.99 -39.16 -6.19
C GLY A 80 -32.03 -38.41 -7.52
N LYS A 81 -32.46 -39.12 -8.57
CA LYS A 81 -32.44 -38.63 -9.96
C LYS A 81 -33.73 -37.94 -10.42
N GLU A 82 -34.85 -38.22 -9.77
CA GLU A 82 -36.19 -37.83 -10.26
C GLU A 82 -36.34 -36.30 -10.35
N ILE A 83 -35.82 -35.52 -9.40
CA ILE A 83 -35.86 -34.05 -9.45
C ILE A 83 -35.03 -33.48 -10.62
N SER A 84 -33.88 -34.07 -10.93
CA SER A 84 -33.05 -33.65 -12.07
C SER A 84 -33.66 -34.04 -13.41
N GLU A 85 -34.30 -35.22 -13.48
CA GLU A 85 -35.08 -35.64 -14.65
C GLU A 85 -36.27 -34.71 -14.87
N TRP A 86 -36.96 -34.29 -13.80
CA TRP A 86 -38.06 -33.33 -13.86
C TRP A 86 -37.60 -31.95 -14.33
N SER A 87 -36.52 -31.42 -13.77
CA SER A 87 -35.87 -30.18 -14.25
C SER A 87 -35.57 -30.24 -15.75
N THR A 88 -34.99 -31.35 -16.22
CA THR A 88 -34.69 -31.56 -17.65
C THR A 88 -35.95 -31.55 -18.52
N VAL A 89 -37.05 -32.15 -18.05
CA VAL A 89 -38.35 -32.14 -18.76
C VAL A 89 -38.90 -30.72 -18.85
N LEU A 90 -38.89 -29.95 -17.75
CA LEU A 90 -39.36 -28.57 -17.72
C LEU A 90 -38.60 -27.68 -18.72
N PHE A 91 -37.26 -27.78 -18.74
CA PHE A 91 -36.47 -27.08 -19.75
C PHE A 91 -36.82 -27.51 -21.18
N GLY A 92 -37.04 -28.80 -21.42
CA GLY A 92 -37.46 -29.33 -22.72
C GLY A 92 -38.84 -28.83 -23.20
N GLU A 93 -39.74 -28.51 -22.26
CA GLU A 93 -41.07 -27.95 -22.53
C GLU A 93 -41.07 -26.41 -22.72
N GLY A 94 -39.91 -25.76 -22.57
CA GLY A 94 -39.78 -24.30 -22.61
C GLY A 94 -40.21 -23.60 -21.31
N ARG A 95 -40.38 -24.38 -20.23
CA ARG A 95 -40.75 -23.95 -18.87
C ARG A 95 -39.49 -23.59 -18.07
N TYR A 96 -38.80 -22.54 -18.51
CA TYR A 96 -37.44 -22.20 -18.03
C TYR A 96 -37.39 -21.80 -16.56
N LEU A 97 -38.33 -20.97 -16.08
CA LEU A 97 -38.38 -20.53 -14.68
C LEU A 97 -38.59 -21.73 -13.74
N GLU A 98 -39.53 -22.60 -14.09
CA GLU A 98 -39.81 -23.82 -13.34
C GLU A 98 -38.61 -24.77 -13.38
N GLY A 99 -37.94 -24.92 -14.53
CA GLY A 99 -36.68 -25.69 -14.61
C GLY A 99 -35.59 -25.15 -13.68
N MET A 100 -35.40 -23.83 -13.65
CA MET A 100 -34.45 -23.17 -12.74
C MET A 100 -34.81 -23.37 -11.27
N LEU A 101 -36.09 -23.24 -10.92
CA LEU A 101 -36.58 -23.49 -9.56
C LEU A 101 -36.39 -24.95 -9.15
N ALA A 102 -36.67 -25.92 -10.04
CA ALA A 102 -36.46 -27.34 -9.76
C ALA A 102 -34.98 -27.66 -9.46
N ASP A 103 -34.04 -27.06 -10.20
CA ASP A 103 -32.61 -27.20 -9.92
C ASP A 103 -32.20 -26.53 -8.61
N ALA A 104 -32.78 -25.37 -8.28
CA ALA A 104 -32.51 -24.64 -7.04
C ALA A 104 -33.08 -25.37 -5.80
N PHE A 105 -34.28 -25.94 -5.90
CA PHE A 105 -34.83 -26.84 -4.87
C PHE A 105 -33.89 -28.03 -4.62
N ALA A 106 -33.39 -28.65 -5.70
CA ALA A 106 -32.46 -29.76 -5.61
C ALA A 106 -31.16 -29.36 -4.87
N ASP A 107 -30.55 -28.23 -5.22
CA ASP A 107 -29.30 -27.78 -4.60
C ASP A 107 -29.49 -27.40 -3.12
N ASP A 108 -30.54 -26.64 -2.79
CA ASP A 108 -30.83 -26.24 -1.40
C ASP A 108 -31.09 -27.46 -0.51
N TYR A 109 -31.89 -28.44 -0.98
CA TYR A 109 -32.14 -29.65 -0.20
C TYR A 109 -30.87 -30.46 0.00
N LEU A 110 -30.06 -30.65 -1.05
CA LEU A 110 -28.84 -31.45 -0.99
C LEU A 110 -27.83 -30.86 0.01
N MET A 111 -27.69 -29.54 0.03
CA MET A 111 -26.87 -28.83 1.02
C MET A 111 -27.38 -29.05 2.45
N GLN A 112 -28.66 -28.76 2.68
CA GLN A 112 -29.26 -28.90 4.01
C GLN A 112 -29.29 -30.35 4.51
N ALA A 113 -29.52 -31.32 3.62
CA ALA A 113 -29.44 -32.74 3.94
C ALA A 113 -28.03 -33.11 4.40
N SER A 114 -27.00 -32.62 3.72
CA SER A 114 -25.61 -32.85 4.12
C SER A 114 -25.30 -32.24 5.49
N GLU A 115 -25.74 -31.00 5.74
CA GLU A 115 -25.54 -30.32 7.03
C GLU A 115 -26.29 -31.01 8.18
N SER A 116 -27.48 -31.54 7.92
CA SER A 116 -28.28 -32.25 8.93
C SER A 116 -27.60 -33.49 9.50
N LEU A 117 -26.57 -34.01 8.81
CA LEU A 117 -25.80 -35.18 9.23
C LEU A 117 -24.65 -34.84 10.19
N GLN A 118 -24.24 -33.57 10.30
CA GLN A 118 -23.11 -33.18 11.15
C GLN A 118 -23.26 -33.60 12.63
N PRO A 119 -24.43 -33.47 13.30
CA PRO A 119 -24.57 -33.91 14.69
C PRO A 119 -24.37 -35.42 14.87
N LEU A 120 -24.80 -36.22 13.89
CA LEU A 120 -24.57 -37.66 13.90
C LEU A 120 -23.09 -37.98 13.69
N ILE A 121 -22.45 -37.35 12.71
CA ILE A 121 -21.02 -37.51 12.41
C ILE A 121 -20.19 -37.24 13.65
N ARG A 122 -20.49 -36.13 14.34
CA ARG A 122 -19.87 -35.78 15.61
C ARG A 122 -20.04 -36.88 16.65
N THR A 123 -21.28 -37.36 16.84
CA THR A 123 -21.58 -38.42 17.81
C THR A 123 -20.77 -39.70 17.53
N ILE A 124 -20.70 -40.13 16.27
CA ILE A 124 -19.96 -41.33 15.85
C ILE A 124 -18.44 -41.16 16.07
N CYS A 125 -17.91 -39.97 15.81
CA CYS A 125 -16.50 -39.66 16.04
C CYS A 125 -16.17 -39.59 17.55
N GLU A 126 -17.04 -39.00 18.36
CA GLU A 126 -16.93 -38.95 19.82
C GLU A 126 -16.91 -40.36 20.43
N GLU A 127 -17.80 -41.26 20.00
CA GLU A 127 -17.84 -42.66 20.43
C GLU A 127 -16.53 -43.41 20.12
N LYS A 128 -15.87 -43.05 19.01
CA LYS A 128 -14.59 -43.60 18.58
C LYS A 128 -13.37 -42.86 19.15
N LYS A 129 -13.58 -41.78 19.92
CA LYS A 129 -12.55 -40.89 20.46
C LYS A 129 -11.66 -40.26 19.38
N LEU A 130 -12.26 -39.84 18.27
CA LEU A 130 -11.59 -39.18 17.17
C LEU A 130 -12.13 -37.75 17.00
N GLY A 131 -11.25 -36.80 16.76
CA GLY A 131 -11.61 -35.44 16.33
C GLY A 131 -11.69 -35.34 14.81
N ILE A 132 -12.15 -34.19 14.32
CA ILE A 132 -12.17 -33.82 12.91
C ILE A 132 -11.33 -32.55 12.75
N SER A 133 -10.20 -32.67 12.06
CA SER A 133 -9.29 -31.55 11.82
C SER A 133 -9.72 -30.69 10.64
N LYS A 134 -10.32 -31.29 9.61
CA LYS A 134 -10.74 -30.59 8.39
C LYS A 134 -11.81 -31.36 7.60
N ARG A 135 -12.68 -30.64 6.91
CA ARG A 135 -13.55 -31.15 5.83
C ARG A 135 -12.95 -30.78 4.47
N LEU A 136 -12.90 -31.75 3.56
CA LEU A 136 -12.43 -31.60 2.17
C LEU A 136 -13.50 -32.06 1.17
N GLU A 137 -13.48 -31.46 -0.01
CA GLU A 137 -14.37 -31.76 -1.14
C GLU A 137 -13.56 -31.66 -2.43
N ALA A 138 -13.54 -32.73 -3.24
CA ALA A 138 -12.79 -32.71 -4.49
C ALA A 138 -13.38 -31.69 -5.49
N PRO A 139 -12.54 -30.99 -6.29
CA PRO A 139 -11.08 -31.06 -6.35
C PRO A 139 -10.35 -30.13 -5.35
N THR A 140 -11.07 -29.52 -4.41
CA THR A 140 -10.51 -28.51 -3.49
C THR A 140 -9.83 -29.18 -2.31
N GLY A 141 -8.49 -29.11 -2.27
CA GLY A 141 -7.68 -29.69 -1.20
C GLY A 141 -7.45 -31.20 -1.31
N ILE A 142 -8.08 -31.88 -2.27
CA ILE A 142 -7.89 -33.30 -2.57
C ILE A 142 -8.25 -33.62 -4.03
N GLY A 143 -7.62 -34.64 -4.63
CA GLY A 143 -7.86 -35.04 -6.03
C GLY A 143 -9.27 -35.57 -6.31
N MET A 144 -9.70 -35.57 -7.57
CA MET A 144 -11.01 -36.09 -8.01
C MET A 144 -11.15 -37.60 -7.76
N GLU A 145 -10.04 -38.31 -7.72
CA GLU A 145 -9.89 -39.72 -7.38
C GLU A 145 -10.46 -40.04 -5.99
N ALA A 146 -10.49 -39.04 -5.09
CA ALA A 146 -11.08 -39.17 -3.77
C ALA A 146 -12.59 -39.47 -3.82
N GLN A 147 -13.31 -39.00 -4.85
CA GLN A 147 -14.74 -39.33 -5.02
C GLN A 147 -14.93 -40.81 -5.35
N LYS A 148 -14.05 -41.39 -6.17
CA LYS A 148 -14.07 -42.83 -6.47
C LYS A 148 -13.74 -43.65 -5.23
N THR A 149 -12.76 -43.21 -4.46
CA THR A 149 -12.42 -43.81 -3.17
C THR A 149 -13.63 -43.81 -2.23
N ALA A 150 -14.29 -42.66 -2.07
CA ALA A 150 -15.49 -42.54 -1.24
C ALA A 150 -16.60 -43.47 -1.71
N PHE A 151 -16.83 -43.56 -3.03
CA PHE A 151 -17.84 -44.44 -3.63
C PHE A 151 -17.58 -45.91 -3.30
N ASP A 152 -16.33 -46.35 -3.41
CA ASP A 152 -15.94 -47.74 -3.17
C ASP A 152 -15.96 -48.08 -1.67
N VAL A 153 -15.41 -47.21 -0.82
CA VAL A 153 -15.34 -47.40 0.64
C VAL A 153 -16.73 -47.42 1.28
N THR A 154 -17.64 -46.55 0.83
CA THR A 154 -19.00 -46.48 1.35
C THR A 154 -19.95 -47.51 0.73
N GLU A 155 -19.48 -48.27 -0.27
CA GLU A 155 -20.29 -49.15 -1.12
C GLU A 155 -21.51 -48.43 -1.72
N ALA A 156 -21.34 -47.16 -2.10
CA ALA A 156 -22.43 -46.27 -2.52
C ALA A 156 -23.26 -46.85 -3.67
N GLY A 157 -22.63 -47.53 -4.64
CA GLY A 157 -23.39 -48.12 -5.75
C GLY A 157 -24.41 -49.18 -5.32
N ARG A 158 -24.05 -50.02 -4.34
CA ARG A 158 -24.96 -51.04 -3.80
C ARG A 158 -25.99 -50.46 -2.84
N ILE A 159 -25.57 -49.48 -2.04
CA ILE A 159 -26.34 -49.01 -0.89
C ILE A 159 -27.25 -47.82 -1.25
N LEU A 160 -26.80 -46.94 -2.15
CA LEU A 160 -27.51 -45.74 -2.58
C LEU A 160 -28.13 -45.85 -3.97
N ASP A 161 -27.90 -46.96 -4.70
CA ASP A 161 -28.34 -47.14 -6.09
C ASP A 161 -27.78 -46.04 -7.01
N MET A 162 -26.47 -45.83 -6.94
CA MET A 162 -25.73 -44.79 -7.66
C MET A 162 -24.66 -45.39 -8.55
N ASP A 163 -24.20 -44.63 -9.54
CA ASP A 163 -23.01 -44.95 -10.32
C ASP A 163 -21.98 -43.80 -10.25
N ILE A 164 -20.75 -44.08 -10.68
CA ILE A 164 -19.71 -43.08 -10.85
C ILE A 164 -19.04 -43.26 -12.21
N LYS A 165 -19.08 -42.19 -13.02
CA LYS A 165 -18.51 -42.19 -14.37
C LYS A 165 -16.99 -42.20 -14.30
N SER A 166 -16.32 -42.54 -15.41
CA SER A 166 -14.86 -42.48 -15.52
C SER A 166 -14.29 -41.07 -15.32
N SER A 167 -15.10 -40.03 -15.48
CA SER A 167 -14.77 -38.64 -15.14
C SER A 167 -14.94 -38.31 -13.65
N TYR A 168 -15.10 -39.32 -12.79
CA TYR A 168 -15.36 -39.19 -11.35
C TYR A 168 -16.67 -38.49 -10.98
N MET A 169 -17.58 -38.26 -11.93
CA MET A 169 -18.88 -37.64 -11.68
C MET A 169 -19.90 -38.68 -11.20
N PHE A 170 -20.62 -38.39 -10.13
CA PHE A 170 -21.71 -39.23 -9.64
C PHE A 170 -22.92 -39.21 -10.57
N ASP A 171 -23.64 -40.31 -10.59
CA ASP A 171 -24.94 -40.46 -11.22
C ASP A 171 -25.92 -41.06 -10.18
N PRO A 172 -26.91 -40.29 -9.68
CA PRO A 172 -27.32 -38.97 -10.12
C PRO A 172 -26.34 -37.84 -9.77
N VAL A 173 -26.38 -36.78 -10.58
CA VAL A 173 -25.51 -35.60 -10.48
C VAL A 173 -25.75 -34.79 -9.21
N LYS A 174 -27.00 -34.72 -8.71
CA LYS A 174 -27.35 -34.03 -7.45
C LYS A 174 -26.93 -34.88 -6.24
N SER A 175 -25.62 -34.97 -6.07
CA SER A 175 -24.95 -35.73 -5.03
C SER A 175 -23.67 -35.01 -4.58
N THR A 176 -23.33 -35.11 -3.31
CA THR A 176 -22.11 -34.53 -2.71
C THR A 176 -21.23 -35.62 -2.12
N CYS A 177 -19.92 -35.38 -2.10
CA CYS A 177 -18.94 -36.21 -1.41
C CYS A 177 -18.10 -35.35 -0.47
N GLN A 178 -18.20 -35.63 0.82
CA GLN A 178 -17.49 -34.93 1.88
C GLN A 178 -16.50 -35.88 2.56
N ILE A 179 -15.29 -35.40 2.78
CA ILE A 179 -14.19 -36.18 3.35
C ILE A 179 -13.73 -35.45 4.60
N TYR A 180 -13.95 -36.06 5.77
CA TYR A 180 -13.51 -35.52 7.04
C TYR A 180 -12.20 -36.18 7.45
N LEU A 181 -11.14 -35.38 7.58
CA LEU A 181 -9.86 -35.85 8.08
C LEU A 181 -9.93 -36.01 9.60
N LEU A 182 -9.51 -37.19 10.07
CA LEU A 182 -9.61 -37.57 11.47
C LEU A 182 -8.32 -37.28 12.22
N ASP A 183 -8.46 -36.83 13.46
CA ASP A 183 -7.38 -36.48 14.38
C ASP A 183 -7.50 -37.26 15.69
N GLU A 184 -6.38 -37.54 16.35
CA GLU A 184 -6.33 -38.08 17.71
C GLU A 184 -6.82 -37.07 18.76
N ASN A 185 -6.81 -35.77 18.45
CA ASN A 185 -7.41 -34.74 19.29
C ASN A 185 -8.94 -34.78 19.26
N SER A 186 -9.54 -35.59 20.13
CA SER A 186 -10.99 -35.82 20.22
C SER A 186 -11.85 -34.62 20.67
N THR A 187 -11.27 -33.43 20.79
CA THR A 187 -11.97 -32.20 21.21
C THR A 187 -12.20 -31.20 20.07
N GLN A 188 -11.60 -31.40 18.90
CA GLN A 188 -11.75 -30.53 17.74
C GLN A 188 -12.68 -31.13 16.69
N TYR A 189 -13.58 -30.31 16.13
CA TYR A 189 -14.58 -30.73 15.14
C TYR A 189 -14.78 -29.66 14.07
N HIS A 190 -13.86 -29.56 13.11
CA HIS A 190 -13.93 -28.63 11.98
C HIS A 190 -14.69 -29.26 10.80
N MET A 191 -16.03 -29.24 10.86
CA MET A 191 -16.92 -29.93 9.91
C MET A 191 -17.56 -29.03 8.85
N ASP A 192 -17.42 -27.72 8.99
CA ASP A 192 -18.01 -26.73 8.09
C ASP A 192 -17.17 -26.55 6.83
N HIS A 193 -17.82 -26.17 5.74
CA HIS A 193 -17.12 -25.77 4.53
C HIS A 193 -16.45 -24.40 4.75
N ASN A 194 -15.15 -24.30 4.50
CA ASN A 194 -14.44 -23.04 4.64
C ASN A 194 -14.56 -22.19 3.36
N CYS A 195 -15.56 -21.29 3.31
CA CYS A 195 -15.77 -20.38 2.18
C CYS A 195 -14.57 -19.45 1.89
N ARG A 196 -13.61 -19.29 2.83
CA ARG A 196 -12.37 -18.52 2.62
C ARG A 196 -11.37 -19.29 1.75
N GLU A 197 -11.33 -20.61 1.86
CA GLU A 197 -10.47 -21.48 1.04
C GLU A 197 -11.13 -21.89 -0.28
N CYS A 198 -12.42 -21.59 -0.47
CA CYS A 198 -13.17 -21.96 -1.66
C CYS A 198 -12.71 -21.18 -2.90
N PRO A 199 -12.42 -21.86 -4.04
CA PRO A 199 -12.03 -21.20 -5.28
C PRO A 199 -13.21 -20.54 -6.01
N ASN A 200 -14.46 -20.97 -5.74
CA ASN A 200 -15.65 -20.39 -6.36
C ASN A 200 -16.09 -19.11 -5.63
N LYS A 201 -15.46 -17.99 -5.98
CA LYS A 201 -15.66 -16.69 -5.31
C LYS A 201 -17.06 -16.09 -5.54
N ASP A 202 -17.71 -16.46 -6.65
CA ASP A 202 -19.05 -16.00 -7.04
C ASP A 202 -20.18 -16.94 -6.58
N CYS A 203 -19.87 -17.90 -5.70
CA CYS A 203 -20.86 -18.82 -5.16
C CYS A 203 -22.00 -18.04 -4.46
N LYS A 204 -23.25 -18.23 -4.92
CA LYS A 204 -24.44 -17.58 -4.36
C LYS A 204 -24.74 -17.98 -2.91
N MET A 205 -24.18 -19.11 -2.49
CA MET A 205 -24.30 -19.66 -1.13
C MET A 205 -23.07 -19.38 -0.26
N ARG A 206 -22.18 -18.48 -0.70
CA ARG A 206 -20.93 -18.19 0.00
C ARG A 206 -21.20 -17.51 1.34
N HIS A 207 -20.84 -18.18 2.42
CA HIS A 207 -20.95 -17.66 3.78
C HIS A 207 -19.57 -17.64 4.45
N VAL A 208 -18.94 -16.46 4.48
CA VAL A 208 -17.66 -16.25 5.14
C VAL A 208 -17.91 -15.92 6.61
N ALA A 209 -17.59 -16.84 7.51
CA ALA A 209 -17.70 -16.59 8.94
C ALA A 209 -16.83 -15.38 9.35
N PRO A 210 -17.33 -14.51 10.25
CA PRO A 210 -16.52 -13.44 10.82
C PRO A 210 -15.31 -14.02 11.53
N VAL A 211 -14.15 -13.40 11.32
CA VAL A 211 -12.90 -13.77 12.00
C VAL A 211 -12.43 -12.62 12.87
N THR A 212 -11.92 -12.98 14.03
CA THR A 212 -11.46 -12.05 15.06
C THR A 212 -9.94 -11.91 14.99
N LEU A 213 -9.45 -10.68 14.90
CA LEU A 213 -8.03 -10.36 14.96
C LEU A 213 -7.73 -9.64 16.27
N GLU A 214 -7.03 -10.30 17.19
CA GLU A 214 -6.48 -9.64 18.38
C GLU A 214 -5.13 -9.02 18.01
N VAL A 215 -5.08 -7.71 17.89
CA VAL A 215 -3.88 -6.95 17.57
C VAL A 215 -3.21 -6.50 18.86
N ARG A 216 -1.98 -6.98 19.11
CA ARG A 216 -1.14 -6.62 20.26
C ARG A 216 -0.11 -5.59 19.86
N ARG A 217 -0.06 -4.48 20.61
CA ARG A 217 0.87 -3.37 20.41
C ARG A 217 1.25 -2.73 21.74
N LYS A 218 2.56 -2.65 22.08
CA LYS A 218 3.10 -1.97 23.28
C LYS A 218 2.39 -2.32 24.60
N GLY A 219 1.94 -3.57 24.75
CA GLY A 219 1.22 -4.04 25.94
C GLY A 219 -0.30 -3.80 25.93
N GLU A 220 -0.85 -3.16 24.89
CA GLU A 220 -2.28 -3.01 24.65
C GLU A 220 -2.78 -4.04 23.63
N SER A 221 -4.03 -4.49 23.79
CA SER A 221 -4.69 -5.42 22.86
C SER A 221 -5.98 -4.81 22.32
N GLN A 222 -6.13 -4.80 21.01
CA GLN A 222 -7.37 -4.39 20.33
C GLN A 222 -7.97 -5.57 19.57
N ILE A 223 -9.29 -5.74 19.65
CA ILE A 223 -9.99 -6.80 18.92
C ILE A 223 -10.66 -6.19 17.68
N LEU A 224 -10.29 -6.68 16.50
CA LEU A 224 -10.92 -6.33 15.23
C LEU A 224 -11.74 -7.50 14.70
N VAL A 225 -12.80 -7.22 13.96
CA VAL A 225 -13.65 -8.25 13.36
C VAL A 225 -13.69 -8.05 11.85
N SER A 226 -13.23 -9.06 11.10
CA SER A 226 -13.33 -9.09 9.65
C SER A 226 -14.50 -9.97 9.23
N ARG A 227 -15.50 -9.36 8.60
CA ARG A 227 -16.74 -10.03 8.15
C ARG A 227 -16.68 -10.47 6.68
N GLU A 228 -15.65 -10.04 5.96
CA GLU A 228 -15.46 -10.28 4.53
C GLU A 228 -14.10 -10.94 4.27
N GLU A 229 -13.84 -11.31 3.02
CA GLU A 229 -12.55 -11.84 2.56
C GLU A 229 -11.53 -10.70 2.37
N LYS A 230 -11.11 -10.10 3.49
CA LYS A 230 -10.10 -9.04 3.52
C LYS A 230 -8.74 -9.57 3.97
N THR A 231 -7.69 -8.98 3.41
CA THR A 231 -6.33 -9.12 3.90
C THR A 231 -6.20 -8.53 5.30
N VAL A 232 -5.21 -8.98 6.07
CA VAL A 232 -4.90 -8.38 7.37
C VAL A 232 -4.63 -6.87 7.22
N LEU A 233 -3.96 -6.43 6.15
CA LEU A 233 -3.69 -5.02 5.92
C LEU A 233 -4.97 -4.19 5.76
N GLU A 234 -5.95 -4.68 5.00
CA GLU A 234 -7.23 -3.99 4.83
C GLU A 234 -7.98 -3.87 6.15
N VAL A 235 -8.05 -4.94 6.93
CA VAL A 235 -8.73 -4.93 8.24
C VAL A 235 -8.05 -3.95 9.20
N LEU A 236 -6.71 -3.92 9.23
CA LEU A 236 -5.95 -2.96 10.05
C LEU A 236 -6.22 -1.51 9.60
N ARG A 237 -6.22 -1.24 8.30
CA ARG A 237 -6.44 0.10 7.74
C ARG A 237 -7.83 0.66 8.03
N GLU A 238 -8.87 -0.18 7.91
CA GLU A 238 -10.25 0.21 8.21
C GLU A 238 -10.42 0.64 9.67
N GLN A 239 -9.62 0.06 10.56
CA GLN A 239 -9.63 0.34 11.99
C GLN A 239 -8.58 1.39 12.38
N GLY A 240 -7.97 2.03 11.39
CA GLY A 240 -6.98 3.08 11.56
C GLY A 240 -5.63 2.64 12.10
N ILE A 241 -5.35 1.34 12.10
CA ILE A 241 -4.06 0.79 12.50
C ILE A 241 -3.12 0.81 11.29
N TYR A 242 -2.03 1.56 11.41
CA TYR A 242 -1.06 1.69 10.33
C TYR A 242 -0.09 0.50 10.28
N VAL A 243 0.08 -0.03 9.08
CA VAL A 243 1.16 -0.95 8.73
C VAL A 243 1.78 -0.45 7.41
N PRO A 244 3.12 -0.32 7.31
CA PRO A 244 3.75 0.20 6.10
C PRO A 244 3.41 -0.64 4.86
N ALA A 245 2.86 -0.05 3.81
CA ALA A 245 2.50 -0.78 2.58
C ALA A 245 2.73 0.07 1.33
N VAL A 246 3.98 0.47 1.13
CA VAL A 246 4.45 1.34 0.02
C VAL A 246 4.15 0.80 -1.37
N CYS A 247 4.08 -0.53 -1.55
CA CYS A 247 3.66 -1.13 -2.84
C CYS A 247 2.14 -1.17 -3.07
N SER A 248 1.36 -0.47 -2.25
CA SER A 248 -0.12 -0.48 -2.31
C SER A 248 -0.73 -1.89 -2.21
N GLY A 249 -0.10 -2.78 -1.45
CA GLY A 249 -0.64 -4.11 -1.17
C GLY A 249 -0.26 -5.22 -2.16
N ARG A 250 0.62 -4.96 -3.14
CA ARG A 250 1.02 -5.95 -4.16
C ARG A 250 1.93 -7.08 -3.67
N GLY A 251 2.32 -7.10 -2.39
CA GLY A 251 3.22 -8.11 -1.83
C GLY A 251 4.67 -8.04 -2.36
N SER A 252 5.11 -6.90 -2.89
CA SER A 252 6.42 -6.76 -3.55
C SER A 252 7.47 -5.95 -2.79
N CYS A 253 7.07 -5.20 -1.75
CA CYS A 253 8.00 -4.32 -1.00
C CYS A 253 8.48 -4.90 0.33
N GLY A 254 7.83 -5.95 0.83
CA GLY A 254 8.14 -6.54 2.14
C GLY A 254 7.82 -5.68 3.38
N LYS A 255 7.42 -4.41 3.22
CA LYS A 255 7.26 -3.46 4.32
C LYS A 255 6.00 -3.71 5.17
N CYS A 256 5.01 -4.47 4.66
CA CYS A 256 3.75 -4.75 5.34
C CYS A 256 3.86 -5.88 6.39
N ARG A 257 5.05 -6.02 7.01
CA ARG A 257 5.42 -7.13 7.89
C ARG A 257 4.59 -7.15 9.16
N ILE A 258 4.06 -8.33 9.49
CA ILE A 258 3.36 -8.65 10.73
C ILE A 258 3.88 -9.98 11.27
N ARG A 259 3.64 -10.23 12.56
CA ARG A 259 3.89 -11.55 13.16
C ARG A 259 2.60 -12.15 13.68
N VAL A 260 2.20 -13.28 13.15
CA VAL A 260 1.07 -14.09 13.63
C VAL A 260 1.55 -14.87 14.86
N VAL A 261 1.05 -14.48 16.04
CA VAL A 261 1.43 -15.09 17.32
C VAL A 261 0.68 -16.40 17.55
N SER A 262 -0.59 -16.45 17.13
CA SER A 262 -1.43 -17.65 17.14
C SER A 262 -2.55 -17.52 16.10
N GLY A 263 -3.05 -18.65 15.61
CA GLY A 263 -4.07 -18.71 14.56
C GLY A 263 -3.48 -19.05 13.18
N ASP A 264 -4.35 -19.37 12.23
CA ASP A 264 -3.94 -19.90 10.92
C ASP A 264 -3.88 -18.81 9.85
N ALA A 265 -2.70 -18.67 9.24
CA ALA A 265 -2.44 -17.84 8.08
C ALA A 265 -1.52 -18.58 7.11
N ALA A 266 -1.99 -18.76 5.86
CA ALA A 266 -1.21 -19.39 4.82
C ALA A 266 0.10 -18.62 4.55
N VAL A 267 1.17 -19.35 4.26
CA VAL A 267 2.39 -18.78 3.67
C VAL A 267 2.11 -18.52 2.21
N THR A 268 2.27 -17.28 1.75
CA THR A 268 2.11 -16.91 0.34
C THR A 268 3.46 -16.91 -0.38
N PRO A 269 3.49 -17.04 -1.72
CA PRO A 269 4.74 -16.89 -2.48
C PRO A 269 5.42 -15.53 -2.29
N ALA A 270 4.66 -14.49 -1.92
CA ALA A 270 5.22 -13.19 -1.55
C ALA A 270 5.95 -13.23 -0.20
N ASP A 271 5.45 -14.01 0.74
CA ASP A 271 6.10 -14.26 2.03
C ASP A 271 7.41 -15.02 1.82
N GLU A 272 7.42 -16.07 1.00
CA GLU A 272 8.61 -16.87 0.70
C GLU A 272 9.73 -16.06 0.03
N ARG A 273 9.38 -15.07 -0.79
CA ARG A 273 10.35 -14.13 -1.39
C ARG A 273 10.87 -13.09 -0.41
N THR A 274 10.19 -12.86 0.71
CA THR A 274 10.49 -11.75 1.63
C THR A 274 11.13 -12.23 2.93
N PHE A 275 10.74 -13.39 3.43
CA PHE A 275 11.14 -13.91 4.74
C PHE A 275 11.95 -15.19 4.59
N THR A 276 12.90 -15.36 5.51
CA THR A 276 13.63 -16.62 5.66
C THR A 276 12.71 -17.74 6.16
N PRO A 277 13.05 -19.03 5.91
CA PRO A 277 12.29 -20.16 6.45
C PRO A 277 12.08 -20.09 7.96
N GLU A 278 13.08 -19.64 8.73
CA GLU A 278 13.02 -19.48 10.18
C GLU A 278 11.98 -18.42 10.57
N GLN A 279 11.98 -17.26 9.88
CA GLN A 279 10.99 -16.20 10.10
C GLN A 279 9.57 -16.66 9.76
N LEU A 280 9.39 -17.47 8.71
CA LEU A 280 8.08 -18.04 8.37
C LEU A 280 7.56 -18.96 9.48
N VAL A 281 8.45 -19.73 10.11
CA VAL A 281 8.13 -20.59 11.27
C VAL A 281 7.80 -19.76 12.51
N GLU A 282 8.47 -18.63 12.73
CA GLU A 282 8.18 -17.67 13.81
C GLU A 282 6.87 -16.87 13.62
N GLY A 283 6.18 -17.09 12.50
CA GLY A 283 4.88 -16.51 12.20
C GLY A 283 4.94 -15.20 11.40
N TYR A 284 6.08 -14.83 10.82
CA TYR A 284 6.17 -13.63 9.97
C TYR A 284 5.39 -13.79 8.68
N ARG A 285 4.56 -12.79 8.36
CA ARG A 285 3.74 -12.70 7.14
C ARG A 285 3.69 -11.25 6.65
N LEU A 286 3.34 -11.08 5.38
CA LEU A 286 2.97 -9.81 4.78
C LEU A 286 1.48 -9.57 4.97
N ALA A 287 1.12 -8.55 5.76
CA ALA A 287 -0.28 -8.19 6.01
C ALA A 287 -1.08 -7.98 4.74
N CYS A 288 -0.43 -7.51 3.67
CA CYS A 288 -1.03 -7.21 2.38
C CYS A 288 -1.40 -8.43 1.54
N THR A 289 -0.83 -9.60 1.83
CA THR A 289 -1.15 -10.85 1.14
C THR A 289 -1.68 -11.93 2.10
N CYS A 290 -1.62 -11.66 3.41
CA CYS A 290 -2.13 -12.52 4.45
C CYS A 290 -3.65 -12.39 4.56
N TYR A 291 -4.38 -13.44 4.19
CA TYR A 291 -5.81 -13.57 4.45
C TYR A 291 -6.03 -14.39 5.72
N PRO A 292 -6.78 -13.87 6.71
CA PRO A 292 -7.11 -14.65 7.89
C PRO A 292 -7.98 -15.85 7.54
N LEU A 293 -7.57 -17.06 7.94
CA LEU A 293 -8.32 -18.30 7.74
C LEU A 293 -9.22 -18.63 8.95
N GLY A 294 -8.98 -18.00 10.09
CA GLY A 294 -9.73 -18.11 11.34
C GLY A 294 -9.33 -16.99 12.31
N ASP A 295 -9.76 -17.11 13.57
CA ASP A 295 -9.36 -16.19 14.63
C ASP A 295 -7.84 -16.21 14.83
N MET A 296 -7.23 -15.03 14.95
CA MET A 296 -5.78 -14.92 15.08
C MET A 296 -5.34 -13.77 15.99
N VAL A 297 -4.14 -13.94 16.56
CA VAL A 297 -3.47 -12.93 17.38
C VAL A 297 -2.27 -12.42 16.59
N LEU A 298 -2.23 -11.11 16.39
CA LEU A 298 -1.17 -10.42 15.66
C LEU A 298 -0.30 -9.62 16.63
N ALA A 299 1.01 -9.68 16.44
CA ALA A 299 1.94 -8.73 17.03
C ALA A 299 2.39 -7.76 15.94
N LEU A 300 2.11 -6.46 16.14
CA LEU A 300 2.64 -5.39 15.31
C LEU A 300 3.90 -4.84 15.97
N GLY A 301 4.93 -4.60 15.16
CA GLY A 301 6.27 -4.26 15.63
C GLY A 301 6.30 -3.12 16.64
N GLU A 302 7.05 -3.35 17.73
CA GLU A 302 7.51 -2.33 18.67
C GLU A 302 8.45 -1.31 18.00
N GLU A 303 8.91 -1.57 16.77
CA GLU A 303 9.91 -0.79 16.04
C GLU A 303 9.35 0.18 14.98
N THR A 304 8.04 0.18 14.72
CA THR A 304 7.50 0.78 13.48
C THR A 304 6.98 2.21 13.57
N GLU A 305 6.98 2.87 14.73
CA GLU A 305 6.43 4.24 14.82
C GLU A 305 7.25 5.27 15.61
N GLU A 306 8.29 4.89 16.37
CA GLU A 306 8.91 5.82 17.34
C GLU A 306 10.39 6.16 17.12
N LYS A 307 11.02 5.68 16.03
CA LYS A 307 12.43 6.02 15.72
C LYS A 307 12.67 6.47 14.29
N MET A 308 11.67 7.08 13.65
CA MET A 308 11.99 8.01 12.57
C MET A 308 12.21 9.39 13.21
N ASP A 309 13.37 9.57 13.85
CA ASP A 309 14.00 10.89 13.86
C ASP A 309 14.28 11.19 12.39
N ILE A 310 13.31 11.76 11.67
CA ILE A 310 13.59 12.30 10.35
C ILE A 310 14.62 13.38 10.59
N ILE A 311 15.82 13.22 10.04
CA ILE A 311 16.78 14.30 10.01
C ILE A 311 16.43 15.15 8.79
N GLY A 312 15.37 15.94 8.90
CA GLY A 312 15.37 17.24 8.27
C GLY A 312 16.27 18.08 9.14
N ILE A 313 17.47 18.42 8.65
CA ILE A 313 18.33 19.35 9.36
C ILE A 313 17.55 20.66 9.38
N PRO A 314 17.15 21.18 10.57
CA PRO A 314 16.69 22.56 10.64
C PRO A 314 17.76 23.37 9.95
N SER A 315 17.39 24.21 8.99
CA SER A 315 18.34 25.03 8.25
C SER A 315 19.44 25.51 9.20
N GLU A 316 20.72 25.30 8.87
CA GLU A 316 21.82 25.91 9.63
C GLU A 316 21.81 27.42 9.34
N ARG A 317 20.70 28.09 9.64
CA ARG A 317 20.58 29.55 9.76
C ARG A 317 21.44 29.96 10.96
N ASN A 318 22.75 29.95 10.76
CA ASN A 318 23.82 30.44 11.63
C ASN A 318 23.42 30.67 13.10
N ALA A 319 23.68 29.67 13.95
CA ALA A 319 24.03 29.92 15.36
C ALA A 319 25.43 30.58 15.51
N GLY A 320 26.07 30.97 14.40
CA GLY A 320 27.37 31.63 14.32
C GLY A 320 27.27 33.16 14.37
N GLY A 321 26.81 33.70 15.49
CA GLY A 321 26.87 35.13 15.78
C GLY A 321 26.61 35.37 17.27
N PRO A 322 27.28 36.34 17.92
CA PRO A 322 27.15 36.54 19.36
C PRO A 322 25.67 36.77 19.67
N GLU A 323 25.12 35.97 20.61
CA GLU A 323 23.78 36.05 21.20
C GLU A 323 22.99 37.28 20.73
N LYS A 324 22.44 37.23 19.51
CA LYS A 324 21.47 38.25 19.09
C LYS A 324 20.20 37.87 19.83
N GLU A 325 19.92 38.61 20.90
CA GLU A 325 18.75 38.48 21.74
C GLU A 325 17.53 38.08 20.91
N ALA A 326 16.83 37.03 21.35
CA ALA A 326 15.53 36.59 20.84
C ALA A 326 14.43 37.59 21.23
N ASP A 327 14.65 38.87 20.93
CA ASP A 327 13.76 39.98 21.27
C ASP A 327 13.11 40.54 20.00
N GLY A 328 11.78 40.54 19.98
CA GLY A 328 10.97 40.93 18.82
C GLY A 328 9.89 39.93 18.44
N PRO A 329 9.00 40.29 17.51
CA PRO A 329 7.91 39.45 17.06
C PRO A 329 8.41 38.20 16.33
N VAL A 330 7.66 37.10 16.46
CA VAL A 330 7.97 35.81 15.84
C VAL A 330 6.94 35.42 14.78
N MET A 331 7.33 34.53 13.87
CA MET A 331 6.43 33.89 12.90
C MET A 331 6.77 32.42 12.75
N VAL A 332 5.85 31.64 12.18
CA VAL A 332 6.12 30.24 11.82
C VAL A 332 6.10 30.09 10.30
N GLY A 333 7.19 29.58 9.73
CA GLY A 333 7.22 29.05 8.37
C GLY A 333 6.85 27.58 8.38
N ILE A 334 6.07 27.13 7.39
CA ILE A 334 5.63 25.74 7.25
C ILE A 334 5.82 25.29 5.81
N ASP A 335 6.48 24.16 5.64
CA ASP A 335 6.56 23.40 4.39
C ASP A 335 5.76 22.10 4.54
N ILE A 336 4.77 21.93 3.67
CA ILE A 336 3.90 20.76 3.63
C ILE A 336 4.30 19.89 2.44
N GLY A 337 5.24 18.99 2.69
CA GLY A 337 5.62 17.94 1.76
C GLY A 337 4.66 16.74 1.76
N THR A 338 4.74 15.95 0.71
CA THR A 338 3.97 14.70 0.59
C THR A 338 4.39 13.70 1.67
N THR A 339 5.68 13.53 1.94
CA THR A 339 6.20 12.60 2.95
C THR A 339 6.36 13.24 4.33
N THR A 340 6.76 14.51 4.39
CA THR A 340 7.21 15.18 5.60
C THR A 340 6.61 16.58 5.70
N ILE A 341 6.31 17.02 6.92
CA ILE A 341 5.91 18.41 7.21
C ILE A 341 6.99 19.02 8.10
N ALA A 342 7.53 20.16 7.66
CA ALA A 342 8.55 20.92 8.39
C ALA A 342 7.98 22.27 8.85
N MET A 343 8.30 22.67 10.07
CA MET A 343 7.91 23.95 10.64
C MET A 343 9.07 24.57 11.39
N GLU A 344 9.23 25.88 11.26
CA GLU A 344 10.26 26.62 12.00
C GLU A 344 9.69 27.91 12.56
N LEU A 345 9.89 28.11 13.87
CA LEU A 345 9.59 29.35 14.57
C LEU A 345 10.80 30.27 14.47
N VAL A 346 10.63 31.42 13.82
CA VAL A 346 11.72 32.37 13.58
C VAL A 346 11.37 33.75 14.13
N THR A 347 12.39 34.53 14.46
CA THR A 347 12.21 35.96 14.74
C THR A 347 12.02 36.73 13.43
N MET A 348 11.05 37.64 13.39
CA MET A 348 10.76 38.43 12.19
C MET A 348 11.94 39.35 11.81
N ASN A 349 12.61 39.93 12.81
CA ASN A 349 13.70 40.89 12.59
C ASN A 349 14.94 40.23 11.97
N SER A 350 15.47 39.17 12.59
CA SER A 350 16.73 38.54 12.13
C SER A 350 16.51 37.30 11.27
N GLY A 351 15.36 36.64 11.38
CA GLY A 351 15.11 35.35 10.73
C GLY A 351 15.83 34.20 11.39
N ALA A 352 16.39 34.42 12.59
CA ALA A 352 17.05 33.37 13.32
C ALA A 352 16.01 32.34 13.79
N GLY A 353 16.27 31.07 13.53
CA GLY A 353 15.51 29.95 14.06
C GLY A 353 15.56 29.91 15.58
N THR A 354 14.39 29.86 16.20
CA THR A 354 14.24 29.75 17.66
C THR A 354 13.85 28.34 18.09
N ASP A 355 13.03 27.67 17.29
CA ASP A 355 12.63 26.28 17.48
C ASP A 355 12.14 25.68 16.15
N SER A 356 12.17 24.37 16.02
CA SER A 356 11.75 23.67 14.80
C SER A 356 10.97 22.40 15.13
N TYR A 357 10.06 22.03 14.22
CA TYR A 357 9.26 20.82 14.34
C TYR A 357 9.21 20.11 12.99
N LEU A 358 9.35 18.79 13.03
CA LEU A 358 9.37 17.95 11.84
C LEU A 358 8.57 16.68 12.12
N CYS A 359 7.68 16.30 11.21
CA CYS A 359 6.93 15.06 11.33
C CYS A 359 6.70 14.38 9.98
N ILE A 360 6.37 13.09 10.01
CA ILE A 360 5.84 12.38 8.85
C ILE A 360 4.42 12.89 8.59
N ASN A 361 4.12 13.22 7.33
CA ASN A 361 2.76 13.56 6.93
C ASN A 361 1.86 12.32 7.05
N ARG A 362 0.91 12.34 8.01
CA ARG A 362 0.04 11.20 8.30
C ARG A 362 -0.88 10.82 7.16
N GLN A 363 -1.11 11.71 6.18
CA GLN A 363 -1.88 11.41 4.98
C GLN A 363 -1.29 10.24 4.18
N ARG A 364 -0.03 9.87 4.44
CA ARG A 364 0.61 8.67 3.91
C ARG A 364 -0.21 7.38 4.11
N ARG A 365 -1.06 7.33 5.15
CA ARG A 365 -1.98 6.19 5.39
C ARG A 365 -3.01 5.98 4.27
N TYR A 366 -3.34 7.04 3.52
CA TYR A 366 -4.31 7.03 2.42
C TYR A 366 -3.65 6.93 1.04
N GLY A 367 -2.33 7.13 0.95
CA GLY A 367 -1.60 7.08 -0.31
C GLY A 367 -0.13 7.47 -0.13
N ALA A 368 0.76 6.74 -0.81
CA ALA A 368 2.20 6.99 -0.76
C ALA A 368 2.62 8.23 -1.56
N ASP A 369 1.81 8.66 -2.52
CA ASP A 369 2.08 9.77 -3.45
C ASP A 369 0.85 10.70 -3.59
N VAL A 370 1.00 11.77 -4.36
CA VAL A 370 -0.07 12.76 -4.57
C VAL A 370 -1.27 12.18 -5.33
N ILE A 371 -1.05 11.29 -6.30
CA ILE A 371 -2.13 10.74 -7.14
C ILE A 371 -3.03 9.81 -6.34
N SER A 372 -2.45 8.92 -5.54
CA SER A 372 -3.20 8.03 -4.64
C SER A 372 -4.01 8.80 -3.59
N ARG A 373 -3.49 9.93 -3.09
CA ARG A 373 -4.24 10.81 -2.18
C ARG A 373 -5.36 11.58 -2.87
N ILE A 374 -5.13 12.04 -4.11
CA ILE A 374 -6.20 12.62 -4.94
C ILE A 374 -7.32 11.61 -5.12
N GLN A 375 -6.98 10.37 -5.49
CA GLN A 375 -7.96 9.30 -5.69
C GLN A 375 -8.73 9.00 -4.40
N ALA A 376 -8.03 8.83 -3.26
CA ALA A 376 -8.68 8.63 -1.97
C ALA A 376 -9.63 9.79 -1.61
N SER A 377 -9.22 11.04 -1.86
CA SER A 377 -10.10 12.20 -1.67
C SER A 377 -11.35 12.16 -2.55
N VAL A 378 -11.24 11.68 -3.79
CA VAL A 378 -12.36 11.53 -4.74
C VAL A 378 -13.27 10.38 -4.29
N ASP A 379 -12.71 9.32 -3.73
CA ASP A 379 -13.42 8.12 -3.24
C ASP A 379 -14.06 8.32 -1.85
N GLY A 380 -14.31 9.56 -1.45
CA GLY A 380 -15.04 9.89 -0.22
C GLY A 380 -14.18 10.00 1.04
N LYS A 381 -12.84 10.06 0.93
CA LYS A 381 -11.92 10.26 2.08
C LYS A 381 -11.41 11.69 2.24
N LYS A 382 -12.09 12.65 1.61
CA LYS A 382 -11.68 14.06 1.60
C LYS A 382 -11.55 14.66 3.01
N GLU A 383 -12.57 14.50 3.84
CA GLU A 383 -12.60 15.04 5.20
C GLU A 383 -11.55 14.36 6.09
N GLU A 384 -11.36 13.05 5.93
CA GLU A 384 -10.34 12.28 6.66
C GLU A 384 -8.91 12.72 6.31
N LEU A 385 -8.64 12.99 5.03
CA LEU A 385 -7.36 13.53 4.56
C LEU A 385 -7.12 14.95 5.07
N GLN A 386 -8.14 15.81 5.02
CA GLN A 386 -8.08 17.18 5.51
C GLN A 386 -7.83 17.22 7.02
N GLU A 387 -8.53 16.41 7.80
CA GLU A 387 -8.34 16.37 9.24
C GLU A 387 -6.96 15.83 9.61
N SER A 388 -6.47 14.82 8.88
CA SER A 388 -5.14 14.26 9.10
C SER A 388 -4.03 15.31 9.01
N ILE A 389 -4.05 16.18 7.99
CA ILE A 389 -3.05 17.24 7.84
C ILE A 389 -3.24 18.35 8.88
N ARG A 390 -4.48 18.71 9.20
CA ARG A 390 -4.76 19.71 10.26
C ARG A 390 -4.23 19.27 11.61
N GLU A 391 -4.38 17.99 11.96
CA GLU A 391 -3.85 17.44 13.21
C GLU A 391 -2.31 17.51 13.28
N ASP A 392 -1.61 17.20 12.18
CA ASP A 392 -0.15 17.33 12.13
C ASP A 392 0.29 18.80 12.29
N LEU A 393 -0.41 19.74 11.63
CA LEU A 393 -0.17 21.18 11.76
C LEU A 393 -0.43 21.68 13.20
N LEU A 394 -1.53 21.26 13.82
CA LEU A 394 -1.88 21.64 15.19
C LEU A 394 -0.84 21.14 16.21
N LEU A 395 -0.38 19.89 16.08
CA LEU A 395 0.64 19.32 16.96
C LEU A 395 1.96 20.08 16.87
N GLY A 396 2.42 20.40 15.65
CA GLY A 396 3.63 21.18 15.46
C GLY A 396 3.51 22.61 16.01
N LEU A 397 2.39 23.28 15.74
CA LEU A 397 2.12 24.61 16.29
C LEU A 397 2.07 24.60 17.82
N GLU A 398 1.47 23.59 18.44
CA GLU A 398 1.43 23.45 19.90
C GLU A 398 2.84 23.27 20.49
N LYS A 399 3.70 22.46 19.85
CA LYS A 399 5.10 22.29 20.27
C LYS A 399 5.89 23.60 20.20
N LEU A 400 5.73 24.33 19.11
CA LEU A 400 6.45 25.58 18.86
C LEU A 400 5.92 26.76 19.69
N THR A 401 4.60 26.82 19.95
CA THR A 401 3.91 28.01 20.50
C THR A 401 3.15 27.75 21.80
N GLY A 402 3.42 26.63 22.47
CA GLY A 402 2.76 26.19 23.71
C GLY A 402 2.79 27.20 24.88
N ALA A 403 2.23 26.78 26.02
CA ALA A 403 2.05 27.64 27.18
C ALA A 403 3.34 28.35 27.62
N GLY A 404 3.31 29.68 27.68
CA GLY A 404 4.45 30.52 28.09
C GLY A 404 5.40 30.96 26.95
N ARG A 405 5.23 30.45 25.73
CA ARG A 405 5.99 30.90 24.54
C ARG A 405 5.32 32.11 23.89
N GLN A 406 5.94 32.79 22.92
CA GLN A 406 5.28 33.92 22.21
C GLN A 406 4.20 33.41 21.23
N ILE A 407 3.21 34.26 20.93
CA ILE A 407 2.24 34.01 19.85
C ILE A 407 2.87 34.51 18.55
N PRO A 408 2.90 33.72 17.47
CA PRO A 408 3.39 34.20 16.19
C PRO A 408 2.43 35.26 15.63
N GLU A 409 2.99 36.32 15.04
CA GLU A 409 2.18 37.34 14.35
C GLU A 409 1.51 36.77 13.10
N GLN A 410 2.18 35.82 12.44
CA GLN A 410 1.68 35.14 11.26
C GLN A 410 2.26 33.73 11.12
N VAL A 411 1.55 32.90 10.36
CA VAL A 411 1.98 31.60 9.86
C VAL A 411 2.03 31.68 8.34
N VAL A 412 3.14 31.24 7.74
CA VAL A 412 3.30 31.20 6.29
C VAL A 412 3.47 29.76 5.83
N ILE A 413 2.69 29.34 4.85
CA ILE A 413 2.60 27.95 4.39
C ILE A 413 3.00 27.85 2.92
N ALA A 414 3.93 26.95 2.63
CA ALA A 414 4.27 26.48 1.30
C ALA A 414 4.03 24.95 1.20
N GLY A 415 3.85 24.46 -0.02
CA GLY A 415 3.62 23.04 -0.29
C GLY A 415 3.05 22.83 -1.69
N ASN A 416 3.13 21.61 -2.19
CA ASN A 416 2.63 21.32 -3.53
C ASN A 416 1.10 21.52 -3.60
N THR A 417 0.62 21.76 -4.82
CA THR A 417 -0.78 22.11 -5.07
C THR A 417 -1.76 21.12 -4.47
N THR A 418 -1.49 19.81 -4.54
CA THR A 418 -2.34 18.78 -3.93
C THR A 418 -2.39 18.92 -2.41
N MET A 419 -1.25 19.10 -1.74
CA MET A 419 -1.21 19.24 -0.28
C MET A 419 -2.02 20.45 0.19
N ILE A 420 -1.93 21.58 -0.51
CA ILE A 420 -2.74 22.78 -0.21
C ILE A 420 -4.23 22.52 -0.44
N HIS A 421 -4.62 21.81 -1.50
CA HIS A 421 -6.03 21.46 -1.74
C HIS A 421 -6.59 20.57 -0.62
N LEU A 422 -5.81 19.59 -0.15
CA LEU A 422 -6.21 18.72 0.95
C LEU A 422 -6.33 19.49 2.27
N LEU A 423 -5.39 20.39 2.58
CA LEU A 423 -5.46 21.26 3.75
C LEU A 423 -6.71 22.14 3.74
N MET A 424 -6.97 22.79 2.61
CA MET A 424 -8.09 23.72 2.47
C MET A 424 -9.44 23.02 2.25
N GLY A 425 -9.44 21.70 2.01
CA GLY A 425 -10.65 20.96 1.71
C GLY A 425 -11.26 21.36 0.37
N TYR A 426 -10.42 21.72 -0.60
CA TYR A 426 -10.85 22.00 -1.96
C TYR A 426 -11.14 20.71 -2.74
N PRO A 427 -11.99 20.75 -3.79
CA PRO A 427 -12.19 19.60 -4.68
C PRO A 427 -10.87 19.17 -5.34
N CYS A 428 -10.59 17.86 -5.33
CA CYS A 428 -9.38 17.28 -5.93
C CYS A 428 -9.66 16.51 -7.25
N ASN A 429 -10.92 16.39 -7.66
CA ASN A 429 -11.36 15.59 -8.80
C ASN A 429 -10.72 15.99 -10.14
N THR A 430 -10.35 17.25 -10.31
CA THR A 430 -9.71 17.78 -11.52
C THR A 430 -8.19 17.74 -11.49
N LEU A 431 -7.57 17.40 -10.33
CA LEU A 431 -6.12 17.34 -10.20
C LEU A 431 -5.52 16.06 -10.81
N GLY A 432 -6.26 14.96 -10.82
CA GLY A 432 -5.80 13.66 -11.33
C GLY A 432 -6.21 13.37 -12.78
N ILE A 433 -6.96 14.26 -13.42
CA ILE A 433 -7.55 14.02 -14.74
C ILE A 433 -7.20 15.18 -15.66
N TYR A 434 -6.75 14.88 -16.89
CA TYR A 434 -6.48 15.88 -17.92
C TYR A 434 -7.70 16.80 -18.14
N PRO A 435 -7.55 18.13 -18.13
CA PRO A 435 -6.30 18.89 -18.29
C PRO A 435 -5.62 19.33 -16.97
N PHE A 436 -5.75 18.56 -15.88
CA PHE A 436 -5.06 18.75 -14.59
C PHE A 436 -5.20 20.18 -14.07
N THR A 437 -6.42 20.57 -13.73
CA THR A 437 -6.73 21.96 -13.38
C THR A 437 -7.00 22.10 -11.89
N PRO A 438 -6.28 22.97 -11.17
CA PRO A 438 -6.54 23.19 -9.74
C PRO A 438 -7.81 24.00 -9.52
N TYR A 439 -8.49 23.74 -8.40
CA TYR A 439 -9.65 24.53 -7.99
C TYR A 439 -9.22 25.94 -7.53
N HIS A 440 -8.13 26.03 -6.79
CA HIS A 440 -7.54 27.29 -6.36
C HIS A 440 -6.02 27.17 -6.30
N ILE A 441 -5.31 28.17 -6.85
CA ILE A 441 -3.84 28.20 -6.89
C ILE A 441 -3.24 29.58 -6.60
N GLN A 442 -4.09 30.59 -6.41
CA GLN A 442 -3.65 31.93 -6.04
C GLN A 442 -3.26 31.99 -4.56
N GLN A 443 -2.60 33.08 -4.16
CA GLN A 443 -2.29 33.36 -2.76
C GLN A 443 -3.56 33.32 -1.90
N VAL A 444 -3.46 32.74 -0.70
CA VAL A 444 -4.53 32.75 0.30
C VAL A 444 -4.11 33.57 1.50
N GLU A 445 -4.99 34.46 1.95
CA GLU A 445 -4.89 35.15 3.23
C GLU A 445 -6.09 34.76 4.10
N SER A 446 -5.83 34.28 5.31
CA SER A 446 -6.85 33.75 6.21
C SER A 446 -6.36 33.80 7.66
N THR A 447 -7.01 33.07 8.57
CA THR A 447 -6.61 32.91 9.96
C THR A 447 -6.44 31.44 10.29
N LEU A 448 -5.68 31.11 11.35
CA LEU A 448 -5.50 29.72 11.77
C LEU A 448 -6.85 29.04 12.07
N GLY A 449 -7.80 29.76 12.68
CA GLY A 449 -9.13 29.22 12.97
C GLY A 449 -9.96 28.83 11.73
N GLU A 450 -9.78 29.54 10.62
CA GLU A 450 -10.44 29.23 9.34
C GLU A 450 -9.75 28.06 8.62
N VAL A 451 -8.41 28.03 8.63
CA VAL A 451 -7.62 27.01 7.91
C VAL A 451 -7.64 25.67 8.64
N LEU A 452 -7.43 25.67 9.97
CA LEU A 452 -7.29 24.44 10.78
C LEU A 452 -8.57 24.06 11.54
N GLY A 453 -9.61 24.91 11.53
CA GLY A 453 -10.91 24.61 12.12
C GLY A 453 -10.99 24.81 13.64
N GLU A 454 -12.00 24.19 14.26
CA GLU A 454 -12.38 24.48 15.65
C GLU A 454 -11.41 23.97 16.72
N LYS A 455 -10.54 23.02 16.39
CA LYS A 455 -9.55 22.44 17.31
C LYS A 455 -8.39 23.41 17.65
N VAL A 456 -8.25 24.51 16.91
CA VAL A 456 -7.24 25.54 17.19
C VAL A 456 -7.55 26.20 18.54
N THR A 457 -6.52 26.35 19.38
CA THR A 457 -6.69 27.06 20.66
C THR A 457 -7.12 28.51 20.43
N GLU A 458 -7.98 29.05 21.31
CA GLU A 458 -8.52 30.42 21.17
C GLU A 458 -7.41 31.48 21.05
N ARG A 459 -6.26 31.21 21.69
CA ARG A 459 -5.05 32.02 21.64
C ARG A 459 -4.47 32.16 20.23
N LEU A 460 -4.51 31.09 19.43
CA LEU A 460 -3.92 31.06 18.09
C LEU A 460 -4.96 31.33 17.00
N ARG A 461 -6.25 31.30 17.33
CA ARG A 461 -7.36 31.32 16.36
C ARG A 461 -7.31 32.50 15.39
N GLN A 462 -6.89 33.67 15.85
CA GLN A 462 -6.83 34.93 15.08
C GLN A 462 -5.46 35.22 14.47
N VAL A 463 -4.49 34.31 14.60
CA VAL A 463 -3.18 34.47 13.95
C VAL A 463 -3.36 34.43 12.44
N ALA A 464 -2.78 35.40 11.75
CA ALA A 464 -2.84 35.50 10.30
C ALA A 464 -2.15 34.31 9.63
N VAL A 465 -2.76 33.76 8.59
CA VAL A 465 -2.18 32.69 7.76
C VAL A 465 -2.03 33.21 6.34
N LYS A 466 -0.85 33.03 5.77
CA LYS A 466 -0.58 33.29 4.35
C LYS A 466 -0.15 31.99 3.69
N ILE A 467 -0.83 31.58 2.63
CA ILE A 467 -0.42 30.44 1.80
C ILE A 467 0.09 31.02 0.48
N LEU A 468 1.31 30.63 0.09
CA LEU A 468 1.92 31.08 -1.15
C LEU A 468 1.12 30.61 -2.38
N PRO A 469 1.17 31.35 -3.50
CA PRO A 469 0.57 30.90 -4.74
C PRO A 469 1.39 29.76 -5.37
N GLY A 470 0.73 28.88 -6.13
CA GLY A 470 1.39 27.87 -6.97
C GLY A 470 1.41 28.27 -8.46
N ILE A 471 2.02 27.43 -9.30
CA ILE A 471 2.12 27.67 -10.75
C ILE A 471 1.15 26.78 -11.53
N SER A 472 1.12 25.47 -11.24
CA SER A 472 0.27 24.48 -11.90
C SER A 472 -0.21 23.39 -10.92
N THR A 473 -0.89 22.36 -11.40
CA THR A 473 -1.26 21.20 -10.57
C THR A 473 -0.05 20.42 -10.05
N PHE A 474 1.05 20.36 -10.82
CA PHE A 474 2.24 19.58 -10.44
C PHE A 474 3.40 20.46 -9.95
N VAL A 475 3.33 21.78 -10.11
CA VAL A 475 4.31 22.73 -9.59
C VAL A 475 3.61 23.71 -8.65
N GLY A 476 3.78 23.49 -7.35
CA GLY A 476 3.02 24.19 -6.32
C GLY A 476 3.73 25.39 -5.72
N ALA A 477 3.28 25.73 -4.50
CA ALA A 477 3.74 26.89 -3.76
C ALA A 477 5.10 26.66 -3.09
N ASP A 478 5.49 25.40 -2.89
CA ASP A 478 6.83 24.94 -2.55
C ASP A 478 7.88 25.43 -3.56
N ILE A 479 7.65 25.21 -4.86
CA ILE A 479 8.62 25.64 -5.89
C ILE A 479 8.67 27.16 -6.04
N VAL A 480 7.55 27.85 -5.85
CA VAL A 480 7.55 29.32 -5.78
C VAL A 480 8.36 29.80 -4.58
N ALA A 481 8.24 29.11 -3.44
CA ALA A 481 9.04 29.39 -2.25
C ALA A 481 10.54 29.12 -2.50
N ASP A 482 10.91 28.03 -3.17
CA ASP A 482 12.30 27.74 -3.54
C ASP A 482 12.90 28.82 -4.46
N ILE A 483 12.18 29.22 -5.50
CA ILE A 483 12.63 30.29 -6.42
C ILE A 483 12.80 31.60 -5.64
N LEU A 484 11.90 31.87 -4.70
CA LEU A 484 11.99 33.03 -3.82
C LEU A 484 13.18 32.91 -2.86
N SER A 485 13.48 31.74 -2.29
CA SER A 485 14.56 31.59 -1.31
C SER A 485 15.94 31.80 -1.93
N CYS A 486 16.19 31.22 -3.11
CA CYS A 486 17.47 31.36 -3.82
C CYS A 486 17.60 32.65 -4.64
N GLY A 487 16.52 33.44 -4.79
CA GLY A 487 16.53 34.69 -5.55
C GLY A 487 16.73 34.50 -7.06
N LEU A 488 16.37 33.33 -7.62
CA LEU A 488 16.52 33.02 -9.05
C LEU A 488 15.81 34.06 -9.92
N ALA A 489 14.61 34.49 -9.53
CA ALA A 489 13.82 35.51 -10.21
C ALA A 489 14.35 36.95 -10.04
N GLU A 490 15.37 37.17 -9.21
CA GLU A 490 15.99 38.49 -9.00
C GLU A 490 17.27 38.66 -9.86
N SER A 491 17.79 37.56 -10.41
CA SER A 491 19.03 37.52 -11.18
C SER A 491 18.84 37.92 -12.65
N GLU A 492 19.85 38.57 -13.21
CA GLU A 492 20.04 38.79 -14.65
C GLU A 492 20.38 37.50 -15.39
N LYS A 493 21.18 36.65 -14.73
CA LYS A 493 21.77 35.45 -15.32
C LYS A 493 20.84 34.26 -15.13
N VAL A 494 20.85 33.36 -16.12
CA VAL A 494 20.04 32.14 -16.08
C VAL A 494 20.61 31.18 -15.03
N SER A 495 19.75 30.77 -14.11
CA SER A 495 20.05 29.75 -13.11
C SER A 495 19.04 28.61 -13.23
N MET A 496 19.40 27.46 -12.68
CA MET A 496 18.53 26.31 -12.55
C MET A 496 18.25 26.01 -11.08
N LEU A 497 17.03 25.63 -10.77
CA LEU A 497 16.59 25.09 -9.48
C LEU A 497 16.19 23.64 -9.72
N ILE A 498 16.63 22.74 -8.85
CA ILE A 498 16.27 21.33 -8.83
C ILE A 498 15.85 21.00 -7.40
N ASP A 499 14.58 20.68 -7.18
CA ASP A 499 14.09 20.12 -5.92
C ASP A 499 13.92 18.60 -6.07
N LEU A 500 14.70 17.85 -5.29
CA LEU A 500 14.68 16.40 -5.29
C LEU A 500 13.94 15.89 -4.05
N GLY A 501 12.65 15.61 -4.24
CA GLY A 501 11.79 14.94 -3.27
C GLY A 501 11.16 13.68 -3.87
N THR A 502 9.88 13.46 -3.54
CA THR A 502 9.09 12.35 -4.09
C THR A 502 8.86 12.52 -5.59
N ASN A 503 8.78 13.76 -6.04
CA ASN A 503 8.88 14.14 -7.44
C ASN A 503 10.21 14.86 -7.66
N GLY A 504 10.63 14.97 -8.93
CA GLY A 504 11.72 15.86 -9.31
C GLY A 504 11.13 17.14 -9.90
N GLU A 505 10.81 18.11 -9.04
CA GLU A 505 10.44 19.46 -9.47
C GLU A 505 11.69 20.28 -9.84
N MET A 506 11.57 21.14 -10.84
CA MET A 506 12.70 21.94 -11.30
C MET A 506 12.24 23.18 -12.04
N GLY A 507 13.11 24.19 -12.05
CA GLY A 507 12.88 25.46 -12.74
C GLY A 507 14.16 25.99 -13.37
N ILE A 508 14.06 26.58 -14.56
CA ILE A 508 15.17 27.27 -15.22
C ILE A 508 14.74 28.69 -15.59
N GLY A 509 15.56 29.68 -15.27
CA GLY A 509 15.22 31.05 -15.61
C GLY A 509 16.02 32.12 -14.90
N ASN A 510 15.50 33.34 -15.00
CA ASN A 510 16.03 34.57 -14.45
C ASN A 510 14.86 35.56 -14.24
N ARG A 511 15.16 36.84 -14.00
CA ARG A 511 14.15 37.90 -13.83
C ARG A 511 13.23 38.17 -15.02
N GLU A 512 13.53 37.62 -16.21
CA GLU A 512 12.77 37.89 -17.44
C GLU A 512 11.77 36.79 -17.77
N ARG A 513 12.13 35.52 -17.48
CA ARG A 513 11.31 34.35 -17.79
C ARG A 513 11.78 33.15 -16.99
N ILE A 514 10.84 32.34 -16.55
CA ILE A 514 11.07 31.06 -15.86
C ILE A 514 10.29 29.95 -16.56
N LEU A 515 10.92 28.81 -16.78
CA LEU A 515 10.26 27.58 -17.16
C LEU A 515 10.32 26.61 -16.00
N VAL A 516 9.21 25.96 -15.67
CA VAL A 516 9.13 24.98 -14.58
C VAL A 516 8.61 23.65 -15.10
N THR A 517 8.96 22.57 -14.43
CA THR A 517 8.37 21.26 -14.68
C THR A 517 8.44 20.38 -13.43
N SER A 518 7.76 19.24 -13.50
CA SER A 518 7.79 18.19 -12.48
C SER A 518 7.92 16.83 -13.17
N THR A 519 8.84 16.02 -12.67
CA THR A 519 9.11 14.67 -13.17
C THR A 519 8.66 13.63 -12.14
N ALA A 520 8.09 12.53 -12.61
CA ALA A 520 7.80 11.38 -11.77
C ALA A 520 9.09 10.56 -11.54
N ALA A 521 9.98 11.06 -10.68
CA ALA A 521 11.22 10.37 -10.31
C ALA A 521 10.96 9.15 -9.40
N GLY A 522 9.88 9.18 -8.63
CA GLY A 522 9.59 8.17 -7.62
C GLY A 522 10.44 8.33 -6.36
N PRO A 523 10.14 7.58 -5.29
CA PRO A 523 10.69 7.85 -3.96
C PRO A 523 12.11 7.28 -3.76
N ALA A 524 12.81 6.85 -4.81
CA ALA A 524 14.11 6.17 -4.71
C ALA A 524 15.16 7.03 -3.99
N PHE A 525 15.19 8.34 -4.28
CA PHE A 525 16.08 9.30 -3.62
C PHE A 525 15.68 9.60 -2.16
N GLU A 526 14.51 9.19 -1.71
CA GLU A 526 14.10 9.23 -0.29
C GLU A 526 14.34 7.87 0.42
N GLY A 527 14.98 6.91 -0.25
CA GLY A 527 15.10 5.52 0.21
C GLY A 527 13.81 4.71 0.09
N GLY A 528 12.81 5.22 -0.61
CA GLY A 528 11.59 4.50 -0.97
C GLY A 528 11.84 3.49 -2.09
N ASN A 529 11.08 2.39 -2.12
CA ASN A 529 11.23 1.24 -3.04
C ASN A 529 12.57 0.50 -3.04
N ILE A 530 13.61 1.05 -2.42
CA ILE A 530 14.88 0.37 -2.13
C ILE A 530 14.64 -0.72 -1.08
N VAL A 531 15.17 -1.93 -1.30
CA VAL A 531 14.89 -3.14 -0.49
C VAL A 531 15.22 -2.90 0.99
N HIS A 532 16.47 -2.55 1.27
CA HIS A 532 16.92 -2.08 2.59
C HIS A 532 16.86 -0.55 2.74
N GLY A 533 16.05 0.11 1.91
CA GLY A 533 15.83 1.54 1.93
C GLY A 533 15.20 2.05 3.22
N SER A 534 15.71 3.19 3.67
CA SER A 534 15.19 3.97 4.79
C SER A 534 15.25 5.46 4.46
N GLY A 535 14.46 6.29 5.15
CA GLY A 535 14.70 7.74 5.11
C GLY A 535 16.04 8.12 5.76
N SER A 536 16.35 9.41 5.78
CA SER A 536 17.53 9.96 6.47
C SER A 536 17.36 9.94 8.00
N ILE A 537 17.53 8.76 8.60
CA ILE A 537 17.39 8.49 10.05
C ILE A 537 18.74 8.06 10.66
N PRO A 538 18.93 8.17 11.99
CA PRO A 538 20.12 7.64 12.66
C PRO A 538 20.35 6.16 12.31
N GLY A 539 21.58 5.82 11.94
CA GLY A 539 21.97 4.48 11.50
C GLY A 539 21.71 4.19 10.01
N ALA A 540 21.04 5.07 9.26
CA ALA A 540 20.95 4.91 7.82
C ALA A 540 22.33 5.15 7.18
N ILE A 541 22.74 4.26 6.28
CA ILE A 541 23.96 4.37 5.49
C ILE A 541 23.79 5.56 4.55
N SER A 542 24.67 6.55 4.69
CA SER A 542 24.65 7.79 3.90
C SER A 542 25.86 7.97 3.00
N HIS A 543 26.97 7.28 3.28
CA HIS A 543 28.16 7.23 2.43
C HIS A 543 28.63 5.79 2.23
N VAL A 544 29.13 5.50 1.04
CA VAL A 544 29.64 4.19 0.64
C VAL A 544 30.92 4.37 -0.17
N GLU A 545 31.94 3.61 0.15
CA GLU A 545 33.19 3.50 -0.62
C GLU A 545 33.51 2.02 -0.84
N ILE A 546 33.85 1.63 -2.08
CA ILE A 546 34.23 0.27 -2.42
C ILE A 546 35.66 0.26 -2.97
N GLU A 547 36.59 -0.36 -2.25
CA GLU A 547 37.99 -0.54 -2.67
C GLU A 547 38.29 -2.05 -2.79
N GLY A 548 38.18 -2.60 -4.01
CA GLY A 548 38.31 -4.03 -4.25
C GLY A 548 37.22 -4.81 -3.51
N ASP A 549 37.61 -5.75 -2.63
CA ASP A 549 36.66 -6.52 -1.81
C ASP A 549 36.26 -5.83 -0.49
N GLN A 550 36.77 -4.61 -0.23
CA GLN A 550 36.48 -3.88 1.01
C GLN A 550 35.38 -2.85 0.80
N VAL A 551 34.29 -2.99 1.56
CA VAL A 551 33.24 -1.99 1.65
C VAL A 551 33.41 -1.17 2.92
N ARG A 552 33.42 0.15 2.78
CA ARG A 552 33.35 1.08 3.91
C ARG A 552 32.06 1.88 3.80
N VAL A 553 31.35 1.99 4.92
CA VAL A 553 30.13 2.78 5.02
C VAL A 553 30.22 3.76 6.16
N GLN A 554 29.59 4.92 5.99
CA GLN A 554 29.29 5.84 7.07
C GLN A 554 27.78 5.93 7.25
N THR A 555 27.34 5.91 8.50
CA THR A 555 25.94 6.05 8.88
C THR A 555 25.66 7.41 9.49
N ILE A 556 24.41 7.83 9.38
CA ILE A 556 23.94 9.04 10.02
C ILE A 556 24.06 8.91 11.55
N ARG A 557 24.68 9.92 12.19
CA ARG A 557 25.03 9.98 13.62
C ARG A 557 25.98 8.86 14.11
N ASP A 558 26.71 8.21 13.19
CA ASP A 558 27.63 7.12 13.49
C ASP A 558 26.98 5.98 14.30
N GLU A 559 25.67 5.79 14.14
CA GLU A 559 24.93 4.69 14.77
C GLU A 559 25.07 3.40 13.95
N PRO A 560 24.92 2.21 14.56
CA PRO A 560 24.96 0.95 13.81
C PRO A 560 23.99 0.93 12.61
N PRO A 561 24.39 0.33 11.47
CA PRO A 561 23.60 0.31 10.24
C PRO A 561 22.17 -0.21 10.45
N ALA A 562 21.19 0.53 9.94
CA ALA A 562 19.77 0.21 10.06
C ALA A 562 19.04 0.17 8.70
N GLY A 563 19.65 0.73 7.65
CA GLY A 563 19.11 0.80 6.30
C GLY A 563 19.98 1.66 5.41
N ILE A 564 19.54 1.90 4.18
CA ILE A 564 20.22 2.71 3.16
C ILE A 564 19.37 3.94 2.89
N CYS A 565 19.88 5.15 3.14
CA CYS A 565 19.17 6.37 2.73
C CYS A 565 19.44 6.68 1.26
N GLY A 566 18.71 7.66 0.70
CA GLY A 566 18.85 8.02 -0.70
C GLY A 566 20.30 8.32 -1.11
N THR A 567 21.05 9.07 -0.30
CA THR A 567 22.44 9.42 -0.66
C THR A 567 23.30 8.17 -0.65
N GLY A 568 23.16 7.31 0.36
CA GLY A 568 23.83 6.02 0.42
C GLY A 568 23.48 5.09 -0.76
N ALA A 569 22.26 5.18 -1.29
CA ALA A 569 21.84 4.42 -2.46
C ALA A 569 22.51 4.92 -3.75
N ILE A 570 22.62 6.24 -3.96
CA ILE A 570 23.38 6.82 -5.08
C ILE A 570 24.85 6.45 -4.96
N GLU A 571 25.45 6.61 -3.78
CA GLU A 571 26.85 6.29 -3.59
C GLU A 571 27.11 4.80 -3.80
N ALA A 572 26.28 3.91 -3.26
CA ALA A 572 26.40 2.47 -3.52
C ALA A 572 26.38 2.16 -5.02
N LEU A 573 25.43 2.75 -5.76
CA LEU A 573 25.34 2.55 -7.21
C LEU A 573 26.58 3.09 -7.93
N TYR A 574 27.05 4.29 -7.58
CA TYR A 574 28.26 4.87 -8.13
C TYR A 574 29.49 3.96 -7.91
N GLU A 575 29.72 3.53 -6.67
CA GLU A 575 30.86 2.68 -6.33
C GLU A 575 30.79 1.32 -7.04
N LEU A 576 29.60 0.73 -7.18
CA LEU A 576 29.40 -0.52 -7.92
C LEU A 576 29.66 -0.36 -9.42
N LEU A 577 29.30 0.78 -10.02
CA LEU A 577 29.63 1.11 -11.41
C LEU A 577 31.15 1.28 -11.59
N GLN A 578 31.82 1.98 -10.67
CA GLN A 578 33.28 2.18 -10.72
C GLN A 578 34.06 0.87 -10.50
N ALA A 579 33.49 -0.08 -9.76
CA ALA A 579 34.07 -1.39 -9.52
C ALA A 579 33.77 -2.42 -10.64
N ASP A 580 33.12 -2.02 -11.74
CA ASP A 580 32.62 -2.91 -12.81
C ASP A 580 31.65 -4.02 -12.31
N LEU A 581 31.09 -3.87 -11.11
CA LEU A 581 30.12 -4.82 -10.53
C LEU A 581 28.69 -4.61 -11.06
N VAL A 582 28.44 -3.42 -11.62
CA VAL A 582 27.25 -3.05 -12.38
C VAL A 582 27.70 -2.54 -13.74
N ASP A 583 27.10 -3.04 -14.82
CA ASP A 583 27.39 -2.56 -16.17
C ASP A 583 26.62 -1.27 -16.54
N ASP A 584 26.90 -0.74 -17.72
CA ASP A 584 26.27 0.46 -18.27
C ASP A 584 24.76 0.32 -18.53
N THR A 585 24.24 -0.91 -18.57
CA THR A 585 22.80 -1.19 -18.68
C THR A 585 22.11 -1.24 -17.32
N GLY A 586 22.89 -1.19 -16.23
CA GLY A 586 22.43 -1.35 -14.86
C GLY A 586 22.30 -2.81 -14.43
N LEU A 587 22.92 -3.75 -15.13
CA LEU A 587 22.93 -5.16 -14.75
C LEU A 587 24.11 -5.44 -13.81
N MET A 588 23.82 -6.04 -12.66
CA MET A 588 24.82 -6.53 -11.71
C MET A 588 25.42 -7.84 -12.21
N GLU A 589 26.66 -8.14 -11.81
CA GLU A 589 27.25 -9.46 -12.06
C GLU A 589 26.37 -10.60 -11.50
N ASP A 590 26.39 -11.75 -12.18
CA ASP A 590 25.49 -12.89 -11.91
C ASP A 590 25.49 -13.35 -10.45
N GLU A 591 26.64 -13.26 -9.75
CA GLU A 591 26.76 -13.62 -8.34
C GLU A 591 25.86 -12.77 -7.43
N TRP A 592 25.65 -11.49 -7.76
CA TRP A 592 24.97 -10.52 -6.90
C TRP A 592 23.51 -10.24 -7.30
N GLN A 593 23.05 -10.77 -8.45
CA GLN A 593 21.70 -10.51 -8.94
C GLN A 593 20.61 -11.00 -7.99
N GLU A 594 20.78 -12.19 -7.38
CA GLU A 594 19.80 -12.77 -6.46
C GLU A 594 20.06 -12.43 -4.99
N CYS A 595 21.32 -12.47 -4.54
CA CYS A 595 21.67 -12.31 -3.13
C CYS A 595 21.94 -10.85 -2.71
N GLY A 596 22.14 -9.95 -3.67
CA GLY A 596 22.52 -8.55 -3.44
C GLY A 596 23.96 -8.39 -2.94
N TYR A 597 24.52 -7.20 -3.13
CA TYR A 597 25.86 -6.87 -2.67
C TYR A 597 25.81 -6.39 -1.22
N GLU A 598 26.46 -7.08 -0.28
CA GLU A 598 26.45 -6.75 1.16
C GLU A 598 27.23 -5.45 1.41
N LEU A 599 26.55 -4.40 1.86
CA LEU A 599 27.19 -3.13 2.22
C LEU A 599 27.63 -3.09 3.68
N ALA A 600 26.80 -3.65 4.57
CA ALA A 600 27.04 -3.62 6.01
C ALA A 600 26.23 -4.70 6.73
N ARG A 601 26.40 -4.78 8.06
CA ARG A 601 25.56 -5.59 8.95
C ARG A 601 24.88 -4.73 9.99
N ASN A 602 23.64 -5.08 10.31
CA ASN A 602 22.84 -4.39 11.32
C ASN A 602 23.24 -4.79 12.76
N ARG A 603 22.58 -4.22 13.77
CA ARG A 603 22.85 -4.50 15.20
C ARG A 603 22.70 -5.97 15.59
N GLU A 604 21.84 -6.71 14.89
CA GLU A 604 21.56 -8.13 15.13
C GLU A 604 22.48 -9.06 14.31
N GLY A 605 23.37 -8.49 13.49
CA GLY A 605 24.29 -9.23 12.62
C GLY A 605 23.71 -9.63 11.26
N GLY A 606 22.48 -9.21 10.96
CA GLY A 606 21.83 -9.42 9.66
C GLY A 606 22.41 -8.52 8.56
N PRO A 607 22.53 -9.00 7.32
CA PRO A 607 23.14 -8.25 6.23
C PRO A 607 22.23 -7.12 5.72
N ILE A 608 22.83 -5.99 5.36
CA ILE A 608 22.22 -4.88 4.64
C ILE A 608 22.84 -4.86 3.25
N CYS A 609 22.13 -5.47 2.29
CA CYS A 609 22.55 -5.56 0.90
C CYS A 609 21.89 -4.52 0.00
N PHE A 610 22.56 -4.21 -1.11
CA PHE A 610 22.05 -3.45 -2.24
C PHE A 610 21.78 -4.39 -3.42
N TYR A 611 20.58 -4.37 -3.97
CA TYR A 611 20.10 -5.39 -4.92
C TYR A 611 19.98 -4.86 -6.35
N GLN A 612 19.90 -5.78 -7.30
CA GLN A 612 19.62 -5.49 -8.71
C GLN A 612 18.34 -4.65 -8.89
N LYS A 613 17.32 -4.90 -8.07
CA LYS A 613 16.09 -4.11 -8.06
C LYS A 613 16.35 -2.65 -7.66
N ASP A 614 17.23 -2.42 -6.69
CA ASP A 614 17.57 -1.09 -6.20
C ASP A 614 18.30 -0.27 -7.29
N VAL A 615 19.18 -0.93 -8.05
CA VAL A 615 19.80 -0.35 -9.27
C VAL A 615 18.73 0.11 -10.25
N ARG A 616 17.71 -0.74 -10.53
CA ARG A 616 16.63 -0.40 -11.46
C ARG A 616 15.77 0.77 -10.97
N GLU A 617 15.45 0.84 -9.68
CA GLU A 617 14.67 1.97 -9.12
C GLU A 617 15.44 3.30 -9.26
N LEU A 618 16.74 3.32 -8.92
CA LEU A 618 17.58 4.51 -9.11
C LEU A 618 17.77 4.87 -10.58
N GLN A 619 17.90 3.88 -11.45
CA GLN A 619 18.03 4.08 -12.90
C GLN A 619 16.79 4.76 -13.48
N LEU A 620 15.58 4.33 -13.09
CA LEU A 620 14.33 4.97 -13.52
C LEU A 620 14.25 6.40 -12.99
N ALA A 621 14.60 6.61 -11.71
CA ALA A 621 14.54 7.91 -11.06
C ALA A 621 15.54 8.92 -11.66
N LYS A 622 16.80 8.51 -11.86
CA LYS A 622 17.84 9.38 -12.45
C LYS A 622 17.47 9.81 -13.86
N SER A 623 16.92 8.89 -14.65
CA SER A 623 16.55 9.14 -16.05
C SER A 623 15.43 10.16 -16.14
N ALA A 624 14.44 10.07 -15.23
CA ALA A 624 13.33 11.02 -15.16
C ALA A 624 13.84 12.45 -14.87
N VAL A 625 14.68 12.58 -13.84
CA VAL A 625 15.26 13.88 -13.44
C VAL A 625 16.14 14.44 -14.56
N ARG A 626 17.07 13.64 -15.09
CA ARG A 626 18.01 14.09 -16.12
C ARG A 626 17.30 14.50 -17.41
N ALA A 627 16.32 13.71 -17.86
CA ALA A 627 15.53 14.04 -19.04
C ALA A 627 14.68 15.30 -18.83
N GLY A 628 14.09 15.50 -17.65
CA GLY A 628 13.35 16.72 -17.32
C GLY A 628 14.23 17.96 -17.38
N LEU A 629 15.44 17.86 -16.81
CA LEU A 629 16.43 18.94 -16.78
C LEU A 629 16.86 19.33 -18.19
N GLU A 630 17.22 18.37 -19.02
CA GLU A 630 17.63 18.63 -20.41
C GLU A 630 16.47 19.12 -21.27
N THR A 631 15.25 18.63 -21.03
CA THR A 631 14.05 19.17 -21.69
C THR A 631 13.87 20.65 -21.36
N LEU A 632 14.06 21.05 -20.10
CA LEU A 632 14.01 22.47 -19.72
C LEU A 632 15.08 23.30 -20.41
N LEU A 633 16.32 22.82 -20.48
CA LEU A 633 17.41 23.50 -21.21
C LEU A 633 17.08 23.69 -22.70
N LEU A 634 16.58 22.63 -23.35
CA LEU A 634 16.18 22.66 -24.76
C LEU A 634 15.04 23.65 -25.01
N ARG A 635 14.03 23.68 -24.13
CA ARG A 635 12.87 24.58 -24.25
C ARG A 635 13.21 26.02 -23.88
N TYR A 636 14.17 26.24 -22.98
CA TYR A 636 14.70 27.57 -22.68
C TYR A 636 15.61 28.08 -23.81
N GLY A 637 16.28 27.17 -24.52
CA GLY A 637 17.12 27.48 -25.69
C GLY A 637 18.57 27.81 -25.33
N ILE A 638 19.10 27.21 -24.26
CA ILE A 638 20.49 27.40 -23.81
C ILE A 638 21.19 26.06 -23.60
N ARG A 639 22.52 26.08 -23.62
CA ARG A 639 23.33 24.90 -23.31
C ARG A 639 23.65 24.82 -21.80
N PRO A 640 23.95 23.63 -21.25
CA PRO A 640 24.34 23.48 -19.85
C PRO A 640 25.49 24.40 -19.40
N GLU A 641 26.45 24.69 -20.28
CA GLU A 641 27.59 25.54 -19.96
C GLU A 641 27.19 27.00 -19.73
N GLU A 642 26.04 27.43 -20.25
CA GLU A 642 25.54 28.81 -20.18
C GLU A 642 24.72 29.08 -18.91
N VAL A 643 24.38 28.05 -18.14
CA VAL A 643 23.77 28.20 -16.81
C VAL A 643 24.80 28.78 -15.84
N ASP A 644 24.46 29.80 -15.07
CA ASP A 644 25.38 30.45 -14.12
C ASP A 644 25.47 29.67 -12.80
N LYS A 645 24.32 29.28 -12.27
CA LYS A 645 24.19 28.56 -10.99
C LYS A 645 23.11 27.48 -11.06
N VAL A 646 23.30 26.43 -10.26
CA VAL A 646 22.35 25.34 -10.08
C VAL A 646 22.03 25.22 -8.61
N TYR A 647 20.84 25.61 -8.20
CA TYR A 647 20.36 25.50 -6.84
C TYR A 647 19.76 24.11 -6.62
N LEU A 648 20.31 23.35 -5.67
CA LEU A 648 19.80 22.04 -5.29
C LEU A 648 19.03 22.15 -3.97
N ALA A 649 17.73 21.92 -4.04
CA ALA A 649 16.79 21.90 -2.92
C ALA A 649 16.38 20.47 -2.55
N GLY A 650 15.64 20.37 -1.44
CA GLY A 650 15.09 19.12 -0.93
C GLY A 650 15.92 18.53 0.21
N GLY A 651 15.26 17.77 1.09
CA GLY A 651 15.90 17.14 2.27
C GLY A 651 17.01 16.14 1.89
N PHE A 652 17.03 15.71 0.63
CA PHE A 652 18.03 14.84 0.04
C PHE A 652 19.34 15.59 -0.35
N GLY A 653 19.24 16.81 -0.87
CA GLY A 653 20.38 17.53 -1.46
C GLY A 653 21.47 17.94 -0.46
N TYR A 654 21.13 18.12 0.82
CA TYR A 654 22.06 18.66 1.85
C TYR A 654 23.33 17.83 2.07
N ARG A 655 23.28 16.50 1.84
CA ARG A 655 24.44 15.59 2.01
C ARG A 655 24.82 14.84 0.75
N MET A 656 24.29 15.23 -0.40
CA MET A 656 24.58 14.54 -1.64
C MET A 656 26.01 14.83 -2.09
N ASP A 657 26.78 13.78 -2.37
CA ASP A 657 28.05 13.91 -3.06
C ASP A 657 27.79 14.23 -4.55
N VAL A 658 28.12 15.47 -4.93
CA VAL A 658 27.90 15.97 -6.28
C VAL A 658 28.70 15.20 -7.32
N ALA A 659 29.93 14.78 -7.01
CA ALA A 659 30.76 14.04 -7.95
C ALA A 659 30.15 12.67 -8.24
N LYS A 660 29.64 11.98 -7.21
CA LYS A 660 28.97 10.68 -7.38
C LYS A 660 27.63 10.82 -8.10
N ALA A 661 26.85 11.88 -7.82
CA ALA A 661 25.61 12.18 -8.54
C ALA A 661 25.85 12.44 -10.05
N VAL A 662 26.90 13.19 -10.38
CA VAL A 662 27.35 13.38 -11.77
C VAL A 662 27.82 12.04 -12.35
N GLY A 663 28.58 11.25 -11.60
CA GLY A 663 29.12 9.97 -12.04
C GLY A 663 28.07 8.91 -12.39
N ILE A 664 26.88 8.93 -11.75
CA ILE A 664 25.77 8.06 -12.17
C ILE A 664 24.93 8.65 -13.32
N GLY A 665 25.23 9.88 -13.75
CA GLY A 665 24.51 10.62 -14.79
C GLY A 665 23.23 11.33 -14.31
N LEU A 666 23.00 11.46 -13.01
CA LEU A 666 21.84 12.19 -12.47
C LEU A 666 21.90 13.67 -12.84
N ILE A 667 23.09 14.25 -12.79
CA ILE A 667 23.35 15.67 -13.03
C ILE A 667 24.35 15.82 -14.19
N PRO A 668 24.17 16.80 -15.10
CA PRO A 668 25.17 17.10 -16.13
C PRO A 668 26.53 17.43 -15.56
N GLU A 669 27.60 16.90 -16.15
CA GLU A 669 28.98 17.22 -15.76
C GLU A 669 29.24 18.74 -15.80
N ALA A 670 28.66 19.44 -16.79
CA ALA A 670 28.73 20.89 -16.92
C ALA A 670 28.16 21.68 -15.72
N PHE A 671 27.42 21.03 -14.82
CA PHE A 671 26.84 21.62 -13.61
C PHE A 671 27.68 21.37 -12.35
N ALA A 672 28.67 20.46 -12.39
CA ALA A 672 29.41 20.02 -11.20
C ALA A 672 29.97 21.19 -10.36
N ASP A 673 30.59 22.17 -11.01
CA ASP A 673 31.21 23.34 -10.36
C ASP A 673 30.23 24.51 -10.10
N LYS A 674 28.95 24.34 -10.43
CA LYS A 674 27.92 25.41 -10.39
C LYS A 674 26.85 25.16 -9.33
N ILE A 675 26.93 24.04 -8.62
CA ILE A 675 25.91 23.61 -7.67
C ILE A 675 26.04 24.35 -6.34
N GLU A 676 24.92 24.94 -5.92
CA GLU A 676 24.73 25.57 -4.62
C GLU A 676 23.58 24.86 -3.92
N VAL A 677 23.88 24.17 -2.82
CA VAL A 677 22.88 23.42 -2.06
C VAL A 677 22.15 24.37 -1.10
N ILE A 678 20.82 24.48 -1.23
CA ILE A 678 20.00 25.43 -0.45
C ILE A 678 19.17 24.76 0.66
N GLY A 679 19.22 23.43 0.79
CA GLY A 679 18.48 22.70 1.83
C GLY A 679 16.97 22.71 1.62
N ASN A 680 16.18 22.96 2.67
CA ASN A 680 14.72 23.11 2.53
C ASN A 680 14.38 24.54 2.05
N GLY A 681 14.53 24.75 0.75
CA GLY A 681 14.26 26.05 0.12
C GLY A 681 12.79 26.48 0.22
N ALA A 682 11.84 25.54 0.32
CA ALA A 682 10.42 25.83 0.47
C ALA A 682 10.11 26.48 1.83
N LEU A 683 10.68 25.93 2.90
CA LEU A 683 10.58 26.48 4.24
C LEU A 683 11.30 27.84 4.33
N ASP A 684 12.49 27.95 3.75
CA ASP A 684 13.26 29.19 3.71
C ASP A 684 12.55 30.29 2.91
N GLY A 685 11.90 29.91 1.82
CA GLY A 685 11.07 30.77 0.99
C GLY A 685 9.82 31.23 1.72
N ALA A 686 9.13 30.35 2.46
CA ALA A 686 8.00 30.72 3.30
C ALA A 686 8.41 31.72 4.40
N ILE A 687 9.59 31.56 4.99
CA ILE A 687 10.14 32.50 5.97
C ILE A 687 10.50 33.84 5.32
N ARG A 688 11.18 33.82 4.15
CA ARG A 688 11.48 35.03 3.38
C ARG A 688 10.19 35.78 3.01
N TYR A 689 9.16 35.05 2.61
CA TYR A 689 7.84 35.56 2.25
C TYR A 689 7.16 36.31 3.40
N GLY A 690 7.22 35.76 4.62
CA GLY A 690 6.61 36.41 5.79
C GLY A 690 7.39 37.64 6.28
N ARG A 691 8.71 37.64 6.14
CA ARG A 691 9.59 38.64 6.74
C ARG A 691 9.87 39.85 5.86
N GLU A 692 10.08 39.63 4.57
CA GLU A 692 10.51 40.70 3.68
C GLU A 692 9.31 41.48 3.12
N GLU A 693 9.40 42.81 3.20
CA GLU A 693 8.48 43.69 2.50
C GLU A 693 8.57 43.44 0.98
N GLY A 694 7.44 43.46 0.28
CA GLY A 694 7.40 43.19 -1.16
C GLY A 694 7.53 41.73 -1.57
N ALA A 695 7.64 40.78 -0.62
CA ALA A 695 7.82 39.36 -0.96
C ALA A 695 6.57 38.70 -1.54
N ALA A 696 5.38 39.15 -1.14
CA ALA A 696 4.11 38.70 -1.72
C ALA A 696 4.00 39.09 -3.19
N GLU A 697 4.36 40.33 -3.52
CA GLU A 697 4.43 40.83 -4.88
C GLU A 697 5.44 40.05 -5.71
N ARG A 698 6.64 39.80 -5.16
CA ARG A 698 7.68 38.99 -5.81
C ARG A 698 7.22 37.55 -6.08
N ALA A 699 6.56 36.89 -5.14
CA ALA A 699 5.98 35.56 -5.37
C ALA A 699 4.93 35.60 -6.49
N GLY A 700 4.09 36.64 -6.51
CA GLY A 700 3.13 36.87 -7.59
C GLY A 700 3.80 37.13 -8.95
N GLU A 701 4.96 37.81 -8.97
CA GLU A 701 5.78 37.99 -10.17
C GLU A 701 6.42 36.68 -10.64
N ILE A 702 6.97 35.87 -9.72
CA ILE A 702 7.49 34.53 -10.04
C ILE A 702 6.44 33.71 -10.77
N VAL A 703 5.21 33.67 -10.27
CA VAL A 703 4.10 32.93 -10.92
C VAL A 703 3.80 33.48 -12.31
N LYS A 704 3.81 34.81 -12.50
CA LYS A 704 3.56 35.44 -13.81
C LYS A 704 4.68 35.18 -14.82
N LEU A 705 5.93 35.13 -14.37
CA LEU A 705 7.10 34.88 -15.21
C LEU A 705 7.25 33.38 -15.55
N SER A 706 6.61 32.52 -14.77
CA SER A 706 6.71 31.08 -14.90
C SER A 706 5.76 30.51 -15.95
N SER A 707 6.24 29.51 -16.69
CA SER A 707 5.42 28.69 -17.58
C SER A 707 5.79 27.23 -17.41
N GLU A 708 4.80 26.38 -17.20
CA GLU A 708 5.00 24.94 -17.05
C GLU A 708 5.27 24.26 -18.40
N ILE A 709 6.27 23.38 -18.42
CA ILE A 709 6.49 22.43 -19.51
C ILE A 709 5.95 21.06 -19.08
N GLY A 710 4.85 20.63 -19.71
CA GLY A 710 4.27 19.32 -19.48
C GLY A 710 5.05 18.21 -20.20
N LEU A 711 5.91 17.50 -19.46
CA LEU A 711 6.83 16.50 -20.01
C LEU A 711 6.12 15.31 -20.69
N SER A 712 4.95 14.92 -20.20
CA SER A 712 4.16 13.83 -20.76
C SER A 712 3.73 14.07 -22.22
N ALA A 713 3.59 15.33 -22.62
CA ALA A 713 3.26 15.73 -23.99
C ALA A 713 4.50 16.14 -24.80
N ASP A 714 5.68 16.18 -24.18
CA ASP A 714 6.93 16.59 -24.80
C ASP A 714 7.60 15.39 -25.50
N LYS A 715 7.94 15.58 -26.78
CA LYS A 715 8.52 14.50 -27.59
C LYS A 715 9.96 14.20 -27.19
N ASP A 716 10.72 15.25 -26.87
CA ASP A 716 12.15 15.11 -26.58
C ASP A 716 12.35 14.47 -25.20
N PHE A 717 11.44 14.72 -24.25
CA PHE A 717 11.50 14.11 -22.92
C PHE A 717 11.55 12.57 -22.98
N ASN A 718 10.71 11.93 -23.80
CA ASN A 718 10.68 10.47 -23.87
C ASN A 718 11.96 9.90 -24.50
N GLU A 719 12.51 10.58 -25.50
CA GLU A 719 13.77 10.18 -26.14
C GLU A 719 14.94 10.31 -25.16
N LEU A 720 15.05 11.46 -24.48
CA LEU A 720 16.03 11.71 -23.44
C LEU A 720 15.89 10.75 -22.26
N TYR A 721 14.66 10.43 -21.84
CA TYR A 721 14.43 9.46 -20.76
C TYR A 721 15.00 8.09 -21.10
N MET A 722 14.77 7.61 -22.33
CA MET A 722 15.32 6.33 -22.80
C MET A 722 16.85 6.36 -22.92
N GLU A 723 17.41 7.47 -23.38
CA GLU A 723 18.87 7.67 -23.48
C GLU A 723 19.53 7.62 -22.11
N HIS A 724 18.98 8.36 -21.14
CA HIS A 724 19.53 8.48 -19.78
C HIS A 724 19.29 7.26 -18.89
N MET A 725 18.62 6.21 -19.40
CA MET A 725 18.55 4.91 -18.72
C MET A 725 19.93 4.28 -18.62
N TYR A 726 20.79 4.42 -19.61
CA TYR A 726 22.15 3.88 -19.53
C TYR A 726 23.01 4.71 -18.56
N PHE A 727 24.02 4.08 -17.98
CA PHE A 727 25.03 4.77 -17.17
C PHE A 727 26.18 5.20 -18.09
N GLU A 728 26.59 6.45 -17.97
CA GLU A 728 27.74 6.98 -18.69
C GLU A 728 29.01 6.34 -18.11
N ARG A 729 29.79 5.65 -18.93
CA ARG A 729 31.11 5.17 -18.50
C ARG A 729 32.07 6.35 -18.46
N SER A 730 32.50 6.71 -17.26
CA SER A 730 33.60 7.65 -17.00
C SER A 730 34.95 7.15 -17.52
#